data_AF-A0A952WQ28-F1
#
_entry.id   AF-A0A952WQ28-F1
#
_cell.length_a   1.000
_cell.length_b   1.000
_cell.length_c   1.000
_cell.angle_alpha   90.00
_cell.angle_beta   90.00
_cell.angle_gamma   90.00
#
_symmetry.space_group_name_H-M   'P 1'
#
loop_
_entity.id
_entity.type
_entity.pdbx_description
1 polymer ?
#
loop_
_entity_poly.entity_id
_entity_poly.type
_entity_poly.pdbx_seq_one_letter_code
_entity_poly.pdbx_strand_id
1 'polypeptide(L)'
;MANVRTVLGMVGLAVSSHLAAGQSQWLNPVSGNWNTAGNWTAGIPNGPAALAQIAVAGAYTVTLNISIQLFDLSLTNPSAAMHILNGLTLTNHGPSMLNDGVILVNPASGGSGTLINFAESSILGSSPGSFGQVVLSAHPGNTDTAYLATAGGKVLTNAASHTIRGTGSIHAQLDNLGDILADQDGRILRLASSAKINRALIEALAGGQLRIDSITVSQENDALIHNHSGSVTLSNATISDGLLGAAAGRSIDVSGAATLTGSVETFGAITIPNGSFLIVNQATWKNDGVVTVNPTAGANGSFIRFDQDTTTDGASTFALNANTGNLDTAYLTNSGPRTLFLHDQGAIRGTGRVYLPVVNSGLIHADAPGKILELNSSNKTNHAVIQATGGGLLRISGITVTQSSTGVIKTAGTDLTLNNATISGGTIEATGGGRIDVSGAATLTGNAKTSGPTTIPNGTLLIVNQATWKNDGVVTVNPTAGGNASYIRFDQDTTTDGAGTFTLNANTGNLDTAYLINSGPRTLFLHDQGAIRGTGRVYLPVVNSGLIHADAPGKILELNSSNKTNHAVIQATGGGLLRISGITVTQSSTGVIKTAGTDLTLNNATISGGTIEATGGGRIDVSGAATLTGNAKTSGPTTIPNGTLLIVNQATWKNDGVVTVNPTAGGNASYIRFDQDTTTDGAGTFTLNANTGNLDTAYLINSGPRTLFLHDQGAIRGTGRVYLPVVNSGLIHADAPGKILELNSSNKTNHAVIQATGGGLLRISGITVTQSSTGVIKTAGTDLTLNNATISGGTIEATGGGGLAVSGSATLTGGVNFFGPAHIPSGSFLVINQPETLHSGVLTVNTAAGDGATSTRFSTASRIDGGEILLNANAGNLDTAYLQAMSGLVTLGGQETLRGLGRLYGPFANHGATSPGVNPGAIGRLECMSSFTMGDDAVLEIDVGGVSPSQFDRLVGSTSIHVGGTIRARLTNGYEPIGGETFDIVTAPSRTGFFTYFDIEQYPGGAKKFAVKYLPGKVQLLARGCSADFDGSGFVDTDDYDAFVYAFELGGDDADFDGSGFVDTDDFTAFVLAFMAGC
;
A
#
# COMPACT_ATOMS: atom_id res chain seq x y z
N MET A 1 50.33 -39.89 32.03
CA MET A 1 51.62 -40.62 32.00
C MET A 1 52.62 -40.34 33.15
N ALA A 2 52.21 -39.80 34.30
CA ALA A 2 53.09 -39.75 35.48
C ALA A 2 52.25 -39.77 36.77
N ASN A 3 51.84 -40.96 37.23
CA ASN A 3 51.50 -41.27 38.64
C ASN A 3 50.94 -42.70 38.88
N VAL A 4 51.33 -43.71 38.08
CA VAL A 4 50.97 -45.13 38.34
C VAL A 4 52.24 -45.97 38.52
N ARG A 5 53.13 -45.57 39.44
CA ARG A 5 54.35 -46.34 39.76
C ARG A 5 54.45 -46.83 41.21
N THR A 6 53.47 -46.55 42.07
CA THR A 6 53.60 -46.86 43.51
C THR A 6 52.97 -48.18 43.95
N VAL A 7 52.34 -48.95 43.04
CA VAL A 7 51.83 -50.32 43.35
C VAL A 7 52.80 -51.43 42.93
N LEU A 8 53.81 -51.11 42.12
CA LEU A 8 54.84 -52.08 41.70
C LEU A 8 55.64 -52.68 42.88
N GLY A 9 55.63 -52.03 44.05
CA GLY A 9 56.41 -52.42 45.23
C GLY A 9 55.80 -53.51 46.12
N MET A 10 54.50 -53.80 46.03
CA MET A 10 53.85 -54.74 46.98
C MET A 10 53.69 -56.18 46.47
N VAL A 11 53.73 -56.41 45.16
CA VAL A 11 53.64 -57.78 44.59
C VAL A 11 54.91 -58.59 44.90
N GLY A 12 56.06 -57.94 45.01
CA GLY A 12 57.34 -58.60 45.32
C GLY A 12 57.53 -59.00 46.78
N LEU A 13 56.74 -58.47 47.72
CA LEU A 13 56.94 -58.66 49.17
C LEU A 13 55.95 -59.62 49.83
N ALA A 14 54.85 -59.99 49.18
CA ALA A 14 53.86 -60.91 49.73
C ALA A 14 54.14 -62.40 49.47
N VAL A 15 55.11 -62.74 48.60
CA VAL A 15 55.30 -64.13 48.12
C VAL A 15 56.53 -64.82 48.73
N SER A 16 57.36 -64.14 49.53
CA SER A 16 58.65 -64.72 49.98
C SER A 16 58.67 -65.35 51.38
N SER A 17 57.55 -65.74 52.00
CA SER A 17 57.60 -66.40 53.32
C SER A 17 56.60 -67.54 53.57
N HIS A 18 56.25 -68.32 52.54
CA HIS A 18 55.59 -69.62 52.74
C HIS A 18 56.49 -70.78 52.35
N LEU A 19 57.66 -70.85 53.01
CA LEU A 19 58.44 -72.09 53.12
C LEU A 19 58.25 -72.65 54.54
N ALA A 20 57.29 -73.57 54.72
CA ALA A 20 57.38 -74.70 55.63
C ALA A 20 56.07 -75.54 55.62
N ALA A 21 56.22 -76.82 55.25
CA ALA A 21 55.27 -77.94 55.42
C ALA A 21 53.87 -77.81 54.78
N GLY A 22 53.71 -78.34 53.56
CA GLY A 22 52.38 -78.63 52.99
C GLY A 22 52.17 -78.38 51.49
N GLN A 23 53.16 -77.84 50.76
CA GLN A 23 53.05 -77.58 49.32
C GLN A 23 53.21 -78.86 48.49
N SER A 24 52.27 -79.10 47.59
CA SER A 24 52.27 -80.22 46.66
C SER A 24 52.58 -79.75 45.24
N GLN A 25 53.65 -80.27 44.65
CA GLN A 25 54.19 -79.85 43.35
C GLN A 25 53.89 -80.88 42.27
N TRP A 26 53.60 -80.44 41.04
CA TRP A 26 53.46 -81.32 39.88
C TRP A 26 54.81 -81.96 39.54
N LEU A 27 54.89 -83.30 39.48
CA LEU A 27 56.16 -84.03 39.47
C LEU A 27 56.92 -83.99 38.13
N ASN A 28 56.21 -84.09 37.01
CA ASN A 28 56.82 -84.28 35.68
C ASN A 28 56.15 -83.38 34.64
N PRO A 29 56.85 -82.95 33.57
CA PRO A 29 56.28 -82.12 32.52
C PRO A 29 55.44 -82.95 31.53
N VAL A 30 54.47 -83.70 32.04
CA VAL A 30 53.57 -84.58 31.28
C VAL A 30 52.13 -84.19 31.58
N SER A 31 51.30 -84.18 30.54
CA SER A 31 49.87 -83.92 30.70
C SER A 31 49.21 -84.99 31.56
N GLY A 32 48.31 -84.59 32.45
CA GLY A 32 47.68 -85.53 33.37
C GLY A 32 46.51 -84.94 34.15
N ASN A 33 45.74 -85.83 34.77
CA ASN A 33 44.60 -85.45 35.60
C ASN A 33 45.06 -85.00 37.00
N TRP A 34 44.45 -83.93 37.51
CA TRP A 34 44.68 -83.40 38.85
C TRP A 34 44.44 -84.45 39.93
N ASN A 35 43.39 -85.27 39.79
CA ASN A 35 43.00 -86.31 40.75
C ASN A 35 43.87 -87.58 40.71
N THR A 36 45.04 -87.54 40.07
CA THR A 36 45.98 -88.66 40.03
C THR A 36 47.09 -88.40 41.04
N ALA A 37 47.07 -89.10 42.18
CA ALA A 37 48.02 -88.87 43.28
C ALA A 37 49.50 -88.96 42.84
N GLY A 38 49.83 -89.85 41.90
CA GLY A 38 51.19 -90.02 41.39
C GLY A 38 51.73 -88.86 40.54
N ASN A 39 50.91 -87.85 40.24
CA ASN A 39 51.36 -86.63 39.56
C ASN A 39 51.85 -85.55 40.54
N TRP A 40 51.72 -85.75 41.85
CA TRP A 40 51.98 -84.74 42.89
C TRP A 40 53.01 -85.20 43.92
N THR A 41 53.88 -84.30 44.39
CA THR A 41 54.93 -84.60 45.38
C THR A 41 54.40 -84.87 46.80
N ALA A 42 53.25 -84.31 47.16
CA ALA A 42 52.71 -84.36 48.53
C ALA A 42 51.20 -84.66 48.56
N GLY A 43 50.74 -85.59 47.71
CA GLY A 43 49.33 -85.93 47.58
C GLY A 43 48.53 -84.91 46.76
N ILE A 44 47.27 -85.22 46.44
CA ILE A 44 46.42 -84.37 45.60
C ILE A 44 46.06 -83.09 46.38
N PRO A 45 46.42 -81.88 45.90
CA PRO A 45 46.07 -80.64 46.60
C PRO A 45 44.60 -80.29 46.36
N ASN A 46 43.71 -80.66 47.29
CA ASN A 46 42.25 -80.48 47.17
C ASN A 46 41.53 -80.06 48.47
N GLY A 47 42.24 -79.53 49.46
CA GLY A 47 41.66 -78.95 50.69
C GLY A 47 41.94 -77.45 50.82
N PRO A 48 41.15 -76.69 51.61
CA PRO A 48 41.23 -75.22 51.69
C PRO A 48 42.56 -74.68 52.25
N ALA A 49 43.41 -75.52 52.83
CA ALA A 49 44.77 -75.19 53.27
C ALA A 49 45.86 -75.65 52.29
N ALA A 50 45.49 -76.33 51.20
CA ALA A 50 46.43 -76.93 50.26
C ALA A 50 47.10 -75.88 49.37
N LEU A 51 48.42 -76.00 49.19
CA LEU A 51 49.20 -75.18 48.27
C LEU A 51 49.58 -76.03 47.06
N ALA A 52 49.06 -75.70 45.87
CA ALA A 52 49.36 -76.41 44.63
C ALA A 52 50.42 -75.64 43.82
N GLN A 53 51.47 -76.33 43.34
CA GLN A 53 52.49 -75.71 42.50
C GLN A 53 52.70 -76.45 41.17
N ILE A 54 52.67 -75.71 40.07
CA ILE A 54 52.90 -76.18 38.71
C ILE A 54 54.07 -75.37 38.13
N ALA A 55 55.29 -75.85 38.35
CA ALA A 55 56.53 -75.10 38.09
C ALA A 55 57.53 -75.81 37.15
N VAL A 56 57.34 -77.11 36.90
CA VAL A 56 58.28 -77.89 36.08
C VAL A 56 58.32 -77.33 34.67
N ALA A 57 59.49 -77.09 34.10
CA ALA A 57 59.62 -76.54 32.75
C ALA A 57 59.16 -77.52 31.68
N GLY A 58 58.53 -77.00 30.61
CA GLY A 58 58.05 -77.78 29.45
C GLY A 58 56.57 -77.55 29.17
N ALA A 59 56.10 -77.95 27.99
CA ALA A 59 54.70 -77.81 27.60
C ALA A 59 53.89 -79.04 28.05
N TYR A 60 52.89 -78.83 28.91
CA TYR A 60 51.96 -79.87 29.36
C TYR A 60 50.66 -79.27 29.89
N THR A 61 49.64 -80.11 29.98
CA THR A 61 48.31 -79.73 30.48
C THR A 61 47.95 -80.46 31.76
N VAL A 62 47.72 -79.70 32.83
CA VAL A 62 47.11 -80.22 34.07
C VAL A 62 45.59 -80.14 33.94
N THR A 63 44.93 -81.29 33.91
CA THR A 63 43.47 -81.36 33.74
C THR A 63 42.78 -81.50 35.09
N LEU A 64 42.12 -80.44 35.56
CA LEU A 64 41.26 -80.48 36.72
C LEU A 64 39.98 -81.25 36.38
N ASN A 65 39.91 -82.51 36.84
CA ASN A 65 38.83 -83.45 36.55
C ASN A 65 37.91 -83.74 37.76
N ILE A 66 38.09 -82.99 38.85
CA ILE A 66 37.21 -82.95 40.04
C ILE A 66 37.10 -81.49 40.49
N SER A 67 36.02 -81.13 41.19
CA SER A 67 35.95 -79.83 41.88
C SER A 67 36.88 -79.84 43.08
N ILE A 68 37.63 -78.76 43.29
CA ILE A 68 38.60 -78.65 44.39
C ILE A 68 38.47 -77.32 45.11
N GLN A 69 38.98 -77.32 46.34
CA GLN A 69 39.32 -76.11 47.08
C GLN A 69 40.81 -76.15 47.39
N LEU A 70 41.48 -75.00 47.37
CA LEU A 70 42.88 -74.85 47.72
C LEU A 70 43.12 -73.51 48.41
N PHE A 71 44.21 -73.40 49.14
CA PHE A 71 44.67 -72.12 49.68
C PHE A 71 45.26 -71.27 48.56
N ASP A 72 46.24 -71.78 47.81
CA ASP A 72 46.85 -71.04 46.70
C ASP A 72 47.25 -71.98 45.56
N LEU A 73 47.18 -71.48 44.33
CA LEU A 73 47.67 -72.10 43.11
C LEU A 73 48.82 -71.26 42.57
N SER A 74 50.01 -71.87 42.51
CA SER A 74 51.22 -71.28 41.92
C SER A 74 51.60 -72.00 40.64
N LEU A 75 51.09 -71.53 39.50
CA LEU A 75 51.51 -71.95 38.18
C LEU A 75 52.59 -71.01 37.67
N THR A 76 53.87 -71.36 37.87
CA THR A 76 55.04 -70.54 37.48
C THR A 76 55.67 -70.98 36.16
N ASN A 77 55.12 -72.01 35.50
CA ASN A 77 55.60 -72.43 34.19
C ASN A 77 54.77 -71.74 33.08
N PRO A 78 55.36 -70.82 32.30
CA PRO A 78 54.64 -70.10 31.24
C PRO A 78 54.22 -70.98 30.05
N SER A 79 54.81 -72.17 29.91
CA SER A 79 54.44 -73.15 28.88
C SER A 79 53.38 -74.16 29.34
N ALA A 80 53.01 -74.15 30.63
CA ALA A 80 51.97 -75.05 31.15
C ALA A 80 50.57 -74.47 30.94
N ALA A 81 49.60 -75.36 30.73
CA ALA A 81 48.19 -75.04 30.77
C ALA A 81 47.49 -75.81 31.89
N MET A 82 46.44 -75.22 32.46
CA MET A 82 45.51 -75.87 33.37
C MET A 82 44.11 -75.85 32.76
N HIS A 83 43.49 -77.02 32.58
CA HIS A 83 42.14 -77.14 32.05
C HIS A 83 41.15 -77.46 33.16
N ILE A 84 40.11 -76.64 33.34
CA ILE A 84 39.00 -76.94 34.25
C ILE A 84 37.85 -77.54 33.45
N LEU A 85 37.59 -78.84 33.62
CA LEU A 85 36.55 -79.53 32.84
C LEU A 85 35.14 -79.03 33.17
N ASN A 86 34.21 -79.23 32.23
CA ASN A 86 32.82 -78.82 32.33
C ASN A 86 32.15 -79.26 33.65
N GLY A 87 31.47 -78.34 34.33
CA GLY A 87 30.71 -78.61 35.56
C GLY A 87 31.53 -78.57 36.84
N LEU A 88 32.80 -78.16 36.77
CA LEU A 88 33.72 -78.17 37.91
C LEU A 88 34.04 -76.79 38.46
N THR A 89 34.43 -76.77 39.74
CA THR A 89 34.79 -75.55 40.48
C THR A 89 36.21 -75.64 41.01
N LEU A 90 37.01 -74.62 40.75
CA LEU A 90 38.26 -74.33 41.46
C LEU A 90 37.99 -73.25 42.51
N THR A 91 38.06 -73.55 43.81
CA THR A 91 37.93 -72.52 44.86
C THR A 91 39.29 -72.14 45.44
N ASN A 92 39.64 -70.85 45.36
CA ASN A 92 40.83 -70.27 45.96
C ASN A 92 40.51 -69.57 47.28
N HIS A 93 41.17 -69.97 48.37
CA HIS A 93 40.99 -69.38 49.70
C HIS A 93 42.10 -68.39 50.10
N GLY A 94 43.16 -68.26 49.30
CA GLY A 94 44.35 -67.48 49.61
C GLY A 94 44.33 -66.07 49.03
N PRO A 95 45.28 -65.23 49.46
CA PRO A 95 45.38 -63.83 49.04
C PRO A 95 45.92 -63.66 47.61
N SER A 96 46.37 -64.73 46.96
CA SER A 96 46.91 -64.73 45.60
C SER A 96 46.48 -65.98 44.83
N MET A 97 46.66 -65.90 43.51
CA MET A 97 46.74 -67.01 42.58
C MET A 97 47.78 -66.62 41.52
N LEU A 98 48.92 -67.29 41.52
CA LEU A 98 49.99 -67.01 40.57
C LEU A 98 49.79 -67.86 39.32
N ASN A 99 49.75 -67.22 38.16
CA ASN A 99 49.54 -67.85 36.87
C ASN A 99 50.49 -67.22 35.84
N ASP A 100 51.48 -67.97 35.39
CA ASP A 100 52.42 -67.59 34.33
C ASP A 100 52.01 -68.17 32.97
N GLY A 101 51.13 -69.17 32.97
CA GLY A 101 50.69 -69.91 31.79
C GLY A 101 49.22 -69.66 31.48
N VAL A 102 48.50 -70.70 31.04
CA VAL A 102 47.09 -70.58 30.62
C VAL A 102 46.17 -71.41 31.50
N ILE A 103 45.23 -70.78 32.20
CA ILE A 103 44.11 -71.48 32.84
C ILE A 103 42.90 -71.39 31.92
N LEU A 104 42.55 -72.51 31.27
CA LEU A 104 41.40 -72.62 30.37
C LEU A 104 40.20 -73.20 31.12
N VAL A 105 39.16 -72.39 31.30
CA VAL A 105 37.92 -72.76 31.98
C VAL A 105 36.91 -73.28 30.96
N ASN A 106 36.42 -74.50 31.17
CA ASN A 106 35.47 -75.19 30.30
C ASN A 106 35.99 -75.39 28.86
N PRO A 107 37.11 -76.11 28.64
CA PRO A 107 37.78 -76.21 27.34
C PRO A 107 36.88 -76.74 26.21
N ALA A 108 35.88 -77.55 26.52
CA ALA A 108 34.95 -78.13 25.55
C ALA A 108 33.66 -77.30 25.35
N SER A 109 33.54 -76.14 26.00
CA SER A 109 32.33 -75.31 26.01
C SER A 109 31.05 -76.10 26.35
N GLY A 110 31.14 -76.97 27.35
CA GLY A 110 30.02 -77.78 27.83
C GLY A 110 28.94 -76.92 28.49
N GLY A 111 27.73 -77.46 28.58
CA GLY A 111 26.53 -76.73 29.03
C GLY A 111 26.39 -76.52 30.54
N SER A 112 27.38 -76.92 31.36
CA SER A 112 27.32 -76.84 32.83
C SER A 112 28.19 -75.71 33.37
N GLY A 113 27.78 -75.11 34.49
CA GLY A 113 28.55 -74.09 35.19
C GLY A 113 29.95 -74.56 35.55
N THR A 114 30.97 -73.88 35.04
CA THR A 114 32.39 -74.16 35.33
C THR A 114 33.02 -72.86 35.77
N LEU A 115 33.70 -72.84 36.92
CA LEU A 115 34.18 -71.58 37.47
C LEU A 115 35.48 -71.66 38.24
N ILE A 116 36.12 -70.50 38.35
CA ILE A 116 37.06 -70.19 39.42
C ILE A 116 36.33 -69.30 40.42
N ASN A 117 36.26 -69.77 41.67
CA ASN A 117 35.66 -69.06 42.78
C ASN A 117 36.75 -68.56 43.74
N PHE A 118 36.78 -67.27 44.02
CA PHE A 118 37.68 -66.67 45.00
C PHE A 118 36.92 -66.45 46.31
N ALA A 119 37.21 -67.29 47.31
CA ALA A 119 36.54 -67.25 48.60
C ALA A 119 37.02 -66.08 49.49
N GLU A 120 38.23 -65.57 49.22
CA GLU A 120 38.83 -64.40 49.84
C GLU A 120 39.18 -63.35 48.78
N SER A 121 39.57 -62.15 49.21
CA SER A 121 40.14 -61.17 48.26
C SER A 121 41.48 -61.69 47.77
N SER A 122 41.64 -61.82 46.45
CA SER A 122 42.81 -62.47 45.84
C SER A 122 43.38 -61.66 44.70
N ILE A 123 44.71 -61.66 44.56
CA ILE A 123 45.41 -61.13 43.39
C ILE A 123 45.68 -62.28 42.41
N LEU A 124 45.08 -62.20 41.22
CA LEU A 124 45.40 -63.05 40.08
C LEU A 124 46.47 -62.36 39.25
N GLY A 125 47.69 -62.91 39.24
CA GLY A 125 48.84 -62.28 38.60
C GLY A 125 49.92 -63.28 38.21
N SER A 126 50.98 -62.78 37.58
CA SER A 126 52.11 -63.59 37.12
C SER A 126 53.39 -63.20 37.83
N SER A 127 54.38 -64.10 37.81
CA SER A 127 55.75 -63.86 38.24
C SER A 127 56.33 -62.62 37.56
N PRO A 128 57.25 -61.87 38.21
CA PRO A 128 57.92 -60.74 37.58
C PRO A 128 58.55 -61.12 36.24
N GLY A 129 58.19 -60.40 35.17
CA GLY A 129 58.68 -60.65 33.81
C GLY A 129 57.94 -61.73 33.03
N SER A 130 56.91 -62.36 33.61
CA SER A 130 56.01 -63.31 32.95
C SER A 130 54.63 -62.69 32.69
N PHE A 131 53.85 -63.34 31.82
CA PHE A 131 52.47 -62.95 31.50
C PHE A 131 51.56 -64.18 31.45
N GLY A 132 50.53 -64.19 32.30
CA GLY A 132 49.57 -65.29 32.39
C GLY A 132 48.20 -64.94 31.84
N GLN A 133 47.43 -65.98 31.55
CA GLN A 133 46.08 -65.84 31.01
C GLN A 133 45.08 -66.75 31.72
N VAL A 134 43.89 -66.22 31.99
CA VAL A 134 42.67 -67.02 32.17
C VAL A 134 41.84 -66.91 30.90
N VAL A 135 41.55 -68.05 30.29
CA VAL A 135 40.70 -68.14 29.10
C VAL A 135 39.37 -68.77 29.51
N LEU A 136 38.28 -68.02 29.39
CA LEU A 136 36.94 -68.53 29.59
C LEU A 136 36.41 -69.09 28.26
N SER A 137 35.78 -70.27 28.29
CA SER A 137 35.21 -70.91 27.11
C SER A 137 33.78 -71.39 27.38
N ALA A 138 32.88 -70.45 27.67
CA ALA A 138 31.46 -70.73 27.90
C ALA A 138 30.76 -71.25 26.65
N HIS A 139 29.75 -72.09 26.80
CA HIS A 139 28.78 -72.51 25.79
C HIS A 139 28.09 -71.31 25.09
N PRO A 140 27.87 -71.34 23.76
CA PRO A 140 27.29 -70.20 23.02
C PRO A 140 25.93 -69.74 23.55
N GLY A 141 25.08 -70.69 23.96
CA GLY A 141 23.74 -70.39 24.47
C GLY A 141 23.70 -69.92 25.93
N ASN A 142 24.81 -69.98 26.67
CA ASN A 142 24.82 -69.63 28.10
C ASN A 142 26.21 -69.19 28.58
N THR A 143 26.37 -67.89 28.85
CA THR A 143 27.62 -67.29 29.37
C THR A 143 27.99 -67.75 30.78
N ASP A 144 27.07 -68.34 31.54
CA ASP A 144 27.32 -68.82 32.91
C ASP A 144 27.86 -70.27 32.96
N THR A 145 28.35 -70.78 31.83
CA THR A 145 29.02 -72.08 31.74
C THR A 145 30.55 -72.01 31.83
N ALA A 146 31.12 -70.81 31.75
CA ALA A 146 32.51 -70.52 32.14
C ALA A 146 32.53 -69.14 32.82
N TYR A 147 32.90 -69.06 34.10
CA TYR A 147 32.85 -67.78 34.80
C TYR A 147 33.84 -67.63 35.95
N LEU A 148 34.07 -66.38 36.35
CA LEU A 148 34.82 -65.99 37.54
C LEU A 148 33.87 -65.42 38.59
N ALA A 149 34.01 -65.86 39.84
CA ALA A 149 33.18 -65.39 40.95
C ALA A 149 34.04 -65.07 42.19
N THR A 150 33.55 -64.16 43.02
CA THR A 150 34.09 -63.90 44.36
C THR A 150 32.98 -64.12 45.40
N ALA A 151 33.36 -64.50 46.63
CA ALA A 151 32.43 -64.47 47.75
C ALA A 151 31.97 -63.03 48.06
N GLY A 152 30.83 -62.87 48.75
CA GLY A 152 30.25 -61.56 49.04
C GLY A 152 31.24 -60.61 49.72
N GLY A 153 31.41 -59.41 49.15
CA GLY A 153 32.32 -58.37 49.65
C GLY A 153 33.82 -58.60 49.39
N LYS A 154 34.19 -59.67 48.69
CA LYS A 154 35.59 -59.98 48.33
C LYS A 154 35.92 -59.47 46.93
N VAL A 155 37.15 -59.01 46.75
CA VAL A 155 37.65 -58.40 45.51
C VAL A 155 38.68 -59.31 44.85
N LEU A 156 38.50 -59.58 43.57
CA LEU A 156 39.52 -60.15 42.71
C LEU A 156 40.32 -59.01 42.07
N THR A 157 41.63 -59.02 42.20
CA THR A 157 42.52 -58.09 41.47
C THR A 157 43.13 -58.81 40.28
N ASN A 158 42.80 -58.39 39.05
CA ASN A 158 43.51 -58.82 37.85
C ASN A 158 44.78 -57.97 37.71
N ALA A 159 45.95 -58.52 38.02
CA ALA A 159 47.21 -57.77 38.03
C ALA A 159 47.61 -57.30 36.62
N ALA A 160 48.45 -56.26 36.52
CA ALA A 160 48.94 -55.71 35.25
C ALA A 160 49.73 -56.71 34.38
N SER A 161 50.22 -57.81 34.97
CA SER A 161 50.88 -58.91 34.27
C SER A 161 49.92 -59.99 33.75
N HIS A 162 48.60 -59.81 33.86
CA HIS A 162 47.64 -60.87 33.61
C HIS A 162 46.48 -60.44 32.68
N THR A 163 46.02 -61.40 31.86
CA THR A 163 44.90 -61.23 30.93
C THR A 163 43.75 -62.17 31.27
N ILE A 164 42.52 -61.65 31.33
CA ILE A 164 41.29 -62.46 31.34
C ILE A 164 40.65 -62.34 29.95
N ARG A 165 40.43 -63.46 29.25
CA ARG A 165 39.93 -63.42 27.86
C ARG A 165 38.94 -64.53 27.53
N GLY A 166 38.34 -64.46 26.35
CA GLY A 166 37.48 -65.51 25.81
C GLY A 166 36.00 -65.20 25.93
N THR A 167 35.21 -66.16 26.42
CA THR A 167 33.73 -66.15 26.45
C THR A 167 33.20 -66.67 27.77
N GLY A 168 32.23 -65.99 28.36
CA GLY A 168 31.73 -66.34 29.68
C GLY A 168 31.26 -65.14 30.48
N SER A 169 31.20 -65.29 31.80
CA SER A 169 30.80 -64.20 32.71
C SER A 169 31.86 -63.90 33.76
N ILE A 170 32.03 -62.63 34.09
CA ILE A 170 32.82 -62.16 35.23
C ILE A 170 31.85 -61.60 36.26
N HIS A 171 31.44 -62.46 37.19
CA HIS A 171 30.57 -62.13 38.32
C HIS A 171 31.35 -61.53 39.51
N ALA A 172 32.65 -61.82 39.58
CA ALA A 172 33.54 -61.30 40.61
C ALA A 172 33.45 -59.77 40.74
N GLN A 173 33.48 -59.27 41.99
CA GLN A 173 33.86 -57.88 42.21
C GLN A 173 35.34 -57.74 41.85
N LEU A 174 35.66 -56.86 40.90
CA LEU A 174 36.95 -56.86 40.22
C LEU A 174 37.65 -55.51 40.36
N ASP A 175 38.95 -55.54 40.60
CA ASP A 175 39.88 -54.43 40.37
C ASP A 175 40.84 -54.81 39.23
N ASN A 176 40.66 -54.22 38.05
CA ASN A 176 41.37 -54.59 36.83
C ASN A 176 42.57 -53.69 36.57
N LEU A 177 43.78 -54.18 36.86
CA LEU A 177 45.05 -53.56 36.50
C LEU A 177 45.65 -54.13 35.19
N GLY A 178 45.12 -55.24 34.68
CA GLY A 178 45.55 -55.92 33.45
C GLY A 178 44.52 -55.85 32.32
N ASP A 179 44.55 -56.83 31.42
CA ASP A 179 43.69 -56.84 30.23
C ASP A 179 42.45 -57.73 30.41
N ILE A 180 41.30 -57.25 29.94
CA ILE A 180 40.08 -58.05 29.77
C ILE A 180 39.67 -58.04 28.29
N LEU A 181 39.72 -59.19 27.62
CA LEU A 181 39.54 -59.27 26.17
C LEU A 181 38.36 -60.17 25.77
N ALA A 182 37.34 -59.58 25.15
CA ALA A 182 36.27 -60.30 24.47
C ALA A 182 36.70 -60.57 23.02
N ASP A 183 37.28 -61.74 22.76
CA ASP A 183 38.11 -61.95 21.56
C ASP A 183 37.73 -63.19 20.72
N GLN A 184 36.55 -63.74 20.95
CA GLN A 184 36.02 -64.89 20.20
C GLN A 184 34.84 -64.46 19.34
N ASP A 185 34.97 -64.62 18.02
CA ASP A 185 34.00 -64.17 17.03
C ASP A 185 32.57 -64.65 17.31
N GLY A 186 31.63 -63.71 17.37
CA GLY A 186 30.21 -63.97 17.62
C GLY A 186 29.87 -64.45 19.03
N ARG A 187 30.81 -64.39 19.97
CA ARG A 187 30.61 -64.89 21.35
C ARG A 187 30.69 -63.79 22.38
N ILE A 188 30.00 -64.01 23.50
CA ILE A 188 29.84 -63.02 24.56
C ILE A 188 30.84 -63.25 25.70
N LEU A 189 31.55 -62.19 26.08
CA LEU A 189 32.16 -62.01 27.39
C LEU A 189 31.34 -60.97 28.16
N ARG A 190 30.80 -61.36 29.31
CA ARG A 190 29.84 -60.59 30.08
C ARG A 190 30.41 -60.12 31.41
N LEU A 191 30.40 -58.83 31.68
CA LEU A 191 30.67 -58.26 33.01
C LEU A 191 29.34 -58.07 33.75
N ALA A 192 29.15 -58.76 34.87
CA ALA A 192 27.86 -58.80 35.57
C ALA A 192 27.98 -58.88 37.11
N SER A 193 26.82 -58.81 37.77
CA SER A 193 26.55 -59.05 39.20
C SER A 193 27.10 -58.03 40.21
N SER A 194 28.37 -57.64 40.09
CA SER A 194 29.06 -56.76 41.04
C SER A 194 29.72 -55.59 40.32
N ALA A 195 29.91 -54.47 41.02
CA ALA A 195 30.68 -53.35 40.49
C ALA A 195 32.12 -53.77 40.12
N LYS A 196 32.70 -53.06 39.15
CA LYS A 196 34.06 -53.30 38.65
C LYS A 196 34.84 -51.99 38.72
N ILE A 197 36.11 -52.06 39.11
CA ILE A 197 37.07 -50.98 38.96
C ILE A 197 37.96 -51.34 37.78
N ASN A 198 38.09 -50.44 36.81
CA ASN A 198 38.99 -50.59 35.66
C ASN A 198 40.12 -49.57 35.75
N ARG A 199 41.37 -50.05 35.72
CA ARG A 199 42.58 -49.22 35.73
C ARG A 199 43.44 -49.42 34.48
N ALA A 200 42.97 -50.25 33.55
CA ALA A 200 43.69 -50.66 32.36
C ALA A 200 42.70 -50.88 31.19
N LEU A 201 42.78 -52.00 30.48
CA LEU A 201 42.05 -52.24 29.23
C LEU A 201 40.92 -53.26 29.40
N ILE A 202 39.74 -52.91 28.88
CA ILE A 202 38.63 -53.83 28.61
C ILE A 202 38.25 -53.66 27.14
N GLU A 203 38.48 -54.68 26.31
CA GLU A 203 38.40 -54.53 24.86
C GLU A 203 37.62 -55.65 24.16
N ALA A 204 36.83 -55.28 23.14
CA ALA A 204 36.21 -56.21 22.21
C ALA A 204 37.02 -56.30 20.91
N LEU A 205 37.48 -57.50 20.56
CA LEU A 205 38.39 -57.80 19.47
C LEU A 205 37.83 -58.95 18.60
N ALA A 206 38.26 -59.03 17.35
CA ALA A 206 38.08 -60.19 16.48
C ALA A 206 36.62 -60.71 16.42
N GLY A 207 35.64 -59.80 16.36
CA GLY A 207 34.21 -60.15 16.31
C GLY A 207 33.59 -60.57 17.65
N GLY A 208 34.35 -60.55 18.75
CA GLY A 208 33.86 -60.79 20.10
C GLY A 208 32.90 -59.73 20.61
N GLN A 209 31.98 -60.16 21.48
CA GLN A 209 30.93 -59.32 22.04
C GLN A 209 31.21 -59.07 23.53
N LEU A 210 31.60 -57.85 23.89
CA LEU A 210 31.70 -57.43 25.28
C LEU A 210 30.35 -56.87 25.74
N ARG A 211 29.77 -57.44 26.79
CA ARG A 211 28.51 -56.97 27.37
C ARG A 211 28.70 -56.58 28.82
N ILE A 212 28.30 -55.36 29.17
CA ILE A 212 28.32 -54.84 30.55
C ILE A 212 26.86 -54.76 31.01
N ASP A 213 26.48 -55.59 31.98
CA ASP A 213 25.08 -55.79 32.38
C ASP A 213 24.81 -55.33 33.81
N SER A 214 23.99 -54.28 33.95
CA SER A 214 23.39 -53.83 35.21
C SER A 214 24.39 -53.61 36.36
N ILE A 215 25.59 -53.13 36.02
CA ILE A 215 26.65 -52.85 36.99
C ILE A 215 27.25 -51.46 36.75
N THR A 216 27.93 -50.95 37.77
CA THR A 216 28.84 -49.82 37.65
C THR A 216 30.24 -50.30 37.31
N VAL A 217 30.86 -49.72 36.28
CA VAL A 217 32.29 -49.83 36.00
C VAL A 217 32.93 -48.46 36.25
N SER A 218 33.72 -48.36 37.31
CA SER A 218 34.47 -47.15 37.64
C SER A 218 35.87 -47.23 37.04
N GLN A 219 36.20 -46.31 36.15
CA GLN A 219 37.49 -46.27 35.47
C GLN A 219 38.44 -45.30 36.17
N GLU A 220 39.74 -45.56 36.13
CA GLU A 220 40.74 -44.50 36.33
C GLU A 220 40.93 -43.68 35.05
N ASN A 221 41.49 -42.47 35.18
CA ASN A 221 41.54 -41.49 34.08
C ASN A 221 42.10 -42.03 32.76
N ASP A 222 43.11 -42.90 32.80
CA ASP A 222 43.77 -43.47 31.61
C ASP A 222 43.21 -44.86 31.23
N ALA A 223 42.22 -45.39 31.96
CA ALA A 223 41.63 -46.70 31.71
C ALA A 223 40.62 -46.63 30.56
N LEU A 224 40.53 -47.72 29.79
CA LEU A 224 39.82 -47.76 28.52
C LEU A 224 38.86 -48.94 28.41
N ILE A 225 37.61 -48.65 28.07
CA ILE A 225 36.66 -49.62 27.50
C ILE A 225 36.56 -49.36 25.99
N HIS A 226 36.94 -50.33 25.16
CA HIS A 226 37.09 -50.11 23.72
C HIS A 226 36.42 -51.18 22.85
N ASN A 227 35.69 -50.73 21.83
CA ASN A 227 35.28 -51.58 20.71
C ASN A 227 36.28 -51.45 19.56
N HIS A 228 37.27 -52.33 19.50
CA HIS A 228 38.29 -52.29 18.46
C HIS A 228 37.84 -52.96 17.16
N SER A 229 37.38 -54.21 17.24
CA SER A 229 36.96 -54.99 16.07
C SER A 229 35.81 -55.97 16.37
N GLY A 230 35.09 -55.74 17.46
CA GLY A 230 33.95 -56.55 17.92
C GLY A 230 32.66 -55.74 18.09
N SER A 231 31.94 -56.00 19.18
CA SER A 231 30.81 -55.19 19.66
C SER A 231 30.90 -54.96 21.16
N VAL A 232 30.60 -53.75 21.62
CA VAL A 232 30.47 -53.43 23.06
C VAL A 232 29.04 -52.98 23.33
N THR A 233 28.37 -53.59 24.30
CA THR A 233 27.01 -53.21 24.71
C THR A 233 26.96 -52.80 26.18
N LEU A 234 26.44 -51.59 26.45
CA LEU A 234 26.12 -51.07 27.77
C LEU A 234 24.64 -51.35 28.08
N SER A 235 24.37 -52.40 28.83
CA SER A 235 23.01 -52.87 29.12
C SER A 235 22.62 -52.52 30.55
N ASN A 236 21.84 -51.45 30.70
CA ASN A 236 21.51 -50.82 32.00
C ASN A 236 22.74 -50.54 32.89
N ALA A 237 23.89 -50.29 32.25
CA ALA A 237 25.17 -50.15 32.94
C ALA A 237 25.50 -48.68 33.22
N THR A 238 26.27 -48.44 34.28
CA THR A 238 26.84 -47.14 34.60
C THR A 238 28.35 -47.19 34.36
N ILE A 239 28.86 -46.28 33.52
CA ILE A 239 30.30 -46.07 33.36
C ILE A 239 30.65 -44.77 34.08
N SER A 240 31.63 -44.82 34.99
CA SER A 240 32.16 -43.61 35.61
C SER A 240 33.62 -43.40 35.23
N ASP A 241 33.95 -42.16 34.86
CA ASP A 241 35.31 -41.71 34.54
C ASP A 241 36.00 -42.48 33.38
N GLY A 242 37.22 -42.06 33.03
CA GLY A 242 38.08 -42.72 32.04
C GLY A 242 37.59 -42.62 30.59
N LEU A 243 38.14 -43.47 29.73
CA LEU A 243 37.90 -43.48 28.29
C LEU A 243 36.89 -44.57 27.91
N LEU A 244 35.94 -44.24 27.04
CA LEU A 244 35.00 -45.17 26.44
C LEU A 244 34.92 -44.90 24.92
N GLY A 245 35.27 -45.87 24.08
CA GLY A 245 35.22 -45.57 22.65
C GLY A 245 35.16 -46.75 21.71
N ALA A 246 34.99 -46.43 20.43
CA ALA A 246 34.92 -47.40 19.35
C ALA A 246 35.86 -46.99 18.21
N ALA A 247 36.51 -47.98 17.60
CA ALA A 247 37.29 -47.79 16.39
C ALA A 247 36.42 -47.38 15.20
N ALA A 248 37.06 -46.92 14.11
CA ALA A 248 36.35 -46.50 12.90
C ALA A 248 35.43 -47.62 12.35
N GLY A 249 34.17 -47.27 12.08
CA GLY A 249 33.16 -48.22 11.60
C GLY A 249 32.55 -49.12 12.69
N ARG A 250 32.90 -48.90 13.96
CA ARG A 250 32.33 -49.60 15.12
C ARG A 250 31.53 -48.64 16.01
N SER A 251 30.68 -49.19 16.88
CA SER A 251 29.93 -48.42 17.88
C SER A 251 29.96 -49.05 19.27
N ILE A 252 29.74 -48.21 20.28
CA ILE A 252 29.25 -48.63 21.59
C ILE A 252 27.73 -48.61 21.56
N ASP A 253 27.08 -49.74 21.84
CA ASP A 253 25.63 -49.85 21.78
C ASP A 253 25.00 -49.74 23.17
N VAL A 254 23.93 -48.95 23.29
CA VAL A 254 23.15 -48.82 24.52
C VAL A 254 21.96 -49.80 24.50
N SER A 255 21.72 -50.49 25.60
CA SER A 255 20.55 -51.36 25.78
C SER A 255 19.83 -51.00 27.07
N GLY A 256 18.55 -50.63 26.98
CA GLY A 256 17.81 -50.11 28.14
C GLY A 256 18.31 -48.72 28.53
N ALA A 257 18.72 -48.55 29.79
CA ALA A 257 19.11 -47.27 30.39
C ALA A 257 20.59 -47.24 30.79
N ALA A 258 21.50 -46.86 29.89
CA ALA A 258 22.92 -46.70 30.25
C ALA A 258 23.19 -45.29 30.83
N THR A 259 24.13 -45.19 31.75
CA THR A 259 24.51 -43.92 32.40
C THR A 259 26.01 -43.64 32.24
N LEU A 260 26.37 -42.41 31.85
CA LEU A 260 27.73 -41.88 31.93
C LEU A 260 27.78 -40.86 33.07
N THR A 261 28.77 -40.98 33.97
CA THR A 261 28.90 -40.08 35.12
C THR A 261 30.37 -39.84 35.51
N GLY A 262 30.64 -38.80 36.30
CA GLY A 262 32.03 -38.39 36.58
C GLY A 262 32.62 -37.65 35.37
N SER A 263 33.78 -38.09 34.90
CA SER A 263 34.48 -37.50 33.75
C SER A 263 34.73 -38.54 32.64
N VAL A 264 33.68 -39.09 32.04
CA VAL A 264 33.82 -40.04 30.92
C VAL A 264 34.11 -39.27 29.63
N GLU A 265 35.26 -39.55 29.02
CA GLU A 265 35.56 -39.08 27.66
C GLU A 265 35.18 -40.16 26.65
N THR A 266 34.49 -39.77 25.57
CA THR A 266 34.08 -40.70 24.51
C THR A 266 34.67 -40.39 23.16
N PHE A 267 35.00 -41.43 22.40
CA PHE A 267 35.48 -41.31 21.02
C PHE A 267 34.87 -42.39 20.12
N GLY A 268 34.67 -42.10 18.83
CA GLY A 268 33.97 -43.00 17.92
C GLY A 268 32.45 -43.01 18.11
N ALA A 269 31.74 -43.94 17.47
CA ALA A 269 30.28 -43.90 17.46
C ALA A 269 29.65 -44.50 18.73
N ILE A 270 28.56 -43.89 19.19
CA ILE A 270 27.64 -44.47 20.18
C ILE A 270 26.28 -44.62 19.53
N THR A 271 25.64 -45.77 19.69
CA THR A 271 24.32 -46.05 19.14
C THR A 271 23.31 -46.24 20.26
N ILE A 272 22.18 -45.56 20.16
CA ILE A 272 21.03 -45.71 21.06
C ILE A 272 19.87 -46.29 20.24
N PRO A 273 19.67 -47.62 20.25
CA PRO A 273 18.61 -48.32 19.53
C PRO A 273 17.21 -47.91 19.97
N ASN A 274 16.22 -48.29 19.15
CA ASN A 274 14.80 -48.09 19.41
C ASN A 274 14.37 -48.57 20.80
N GLY A 275 13.90 -47.65 21.65
CA GLY A 275 13.42 -47.93 23.01
C GLY A 275 14.49 -47.88 24.10
N SER A 276 15.73 -47.55 23.76
CA SER A 276 16.84 -47.35 24.71
C SER A 276 17.13 -45.87 24.93
N PHE A 277 17.83 -45.55 26.01
CA PHE A 277 18.27 -44.17 26.27
C PHE A 277 19.59 -44.11 27.04
N LEU A 278 20.30 -43.01 26.81
CA LEU A 278 21.56 -42.68 27.48
C LEU A 278 21.32 -41.54 28.48
N ILE A 279 21.71 -41.75 29.74
CA ILE A 279 21.74 -40.71 30.75
C ILE A 279 23.16 -40.14 30.81
N VAL A 280 23.26 -38.82 30.72
CA VAL A 280 24.51 -38.07 30.86
C VAL A 280 24.44 -37.29 32.16
N ASN A 281 25.19 -37.73 33.16
CA ASN A 281 25.27 -37.14 34.50
C ASN A 281 26.69 -36.64 34.78
N GLN A 282 27.15 -35.70 33.94
CA GLN A 282 28.48 -35.08 34.02
C GLN A 282 28.44 -33.62 33.57
N ALA A 283 29.26 -32.78 34.18
CA ALA A 283 29.30 -31.33 33.93
C ALA A 283 29.96 -30.99 32.59
N THR A 284 30.97 -31.76 32.22
CA THR A 284 31.61 -31.70 30.91
C THR A 284 31.54 -33.08 30.29
N TRP A 285 31.21 -33.15 29.00
CA TRP A 285 31.29 -34.38 28.24
C TRP A 285 32.17 -34.15 27.01
N LYS A 286 33.43 -34.59 27.10
CA LYS A 286 34.30 -34.62 25.95
C LYS A 286 33.91 -35.80 25.07
N ASN A 287 33.36 -35.51 23.89
CA ASN A 287 32.93 -36.52 22.95
C ASN A 287 33.40 -36.14 21.54
N ASP A 288 34.32 -36.93 21.00
CA ASP A 288 34.89 -36.76 19.65
C ASP A 288 34.25 -37.74 18.66
N GLY A 289 32.94 -37.94 18.78
CA GLY A 289 32.19 -38.98 18.09
C GLY A 289 30.75 -38.64 17.77
N VAL A 290 30.10 -39.53 17.01
CA VAL A 290 28.68 -39.42 16.66
C VAL A 290 27.85 -40.29 17.58
N VAL A 291 26.93 -39.67 18.33
CA VAL A 291 25.90 -40.36 19.11
C VAL A 291 24.63 -40.42 18.26
N THR A 292 24.29 -41.60 17.76
CA THR A 292 23.11 -41.82 16.91
C THR A 292 21.95 -42.32 17.73
N VAL A 293 20.85 -41.54 17.73
CA VAL A 293 19.61 -41.85 18.45
C VAL A 293 18.59 -42.45 17.49
N ASN A 294 18.10 -43.63 17.85
CA ASN A 294 17.14 -44.42 17.06
C ASN A 294 17.62 -44.69 15.63
N PRO A 295 18.78 -45.38 15.43
CA PRO A 295 19.40 -45.58 14.12
C PRO A 295 18.46 -46.21 13.08
N THR A 296 17.47 -47.00 13.50
CA THR A 296 16.52 -47.69 12.62
C THR A 296 15.20 -46.93 12.41
N ALA A 297 15.04 -45.74 13.00
CA ALA A 297 13.78 -44.99 13.02
C ALA A 297 12.58 -45.81 13.51
N GLY A 298 12.81 -46.64 14.54
CA GLY A 298 11.76 -47.44 15.17
C GLY A 298 10.69 -46.60 15.88
N ALA A 299 9.59 -47.24 16.25
CA ALA A 299 8.39 -46.56 16.76
C ALA A 299 8.45 -46.15 18.25
N ASN A 300 9.46 -46.59 19.00
CA ASN A 300 9.58 -46.32 20.44
C ASN A 300 10.50 -45.13 20.70
N GLY A 301 10.22 -44.41 21.79
CA GLY A 301 11.05 -43.29 22.23
C GLY A 301 12.46 -43.73 22.56
N SER A 302 13.45 -43.09 21.92
CA SER A 302 14.86 -43.26 22.20
C SER A 302 15.48 -41.88 22.38
N PHE A 303 16.35 -41.70 23.38
CA PHE A 303 16.77 -40.35 23.74
C PHE A 303 18.09 -40.30 24.50
N ILE A 304 18.62 -39.08 24.58
CA ILE A 304 19.65 -38.71 25.54
C ILE A 304 18.98 -37.83 26.60
N ARG A 305 19.19 -38.16 27.88
CA ARG A 305 18.76 -37.34 29.01
C ARG A 305 19.96 -36.76 29.74
N PHE A 306 19.99 -35.45 29.86
CA PHE A 306 21.00 -34.74 30.63
C PHE A 306 20.51 -34.51 32.07
N ASP A 307 21.24 -35.07 33.04
CA ASP A 307 20.91 -34.97 34.47
C ASP A 307 21.71 -33.86 35.20
N GLN A 308 22.66 -33.25 34.49
CA GLN A 308 23.34 -32.01 34.89
C GLN A 308 23.38 -30.99 33.75
N ASP A 309 23.76 -29.77 34.08
CA ASP A 309 24.22 -28.83 33.07
C ASP A 309 25.48 -29.41 32.45
N THR A 310 25.45 -29.65 31.13
CA THR A 310 26.52 -30.36 30.44
C THR A 310 27.10 -29.48 29.34
N THR A 311 28.40 -29.20 29.43
CA THR A 311 29.18 -28.62 28.32
C THR A 311 29.78 -29.74 27.51
N THR A 312 29.47 -29.82 26.22
CA THR A 312 30.21 -30.72 25.33
C THR A 312 31.58 -30.13 25.06
N ASP A 313 32.60 -30.97 24.96
CA ASP A 313 33.93 -30.62 24.46
C ASP A 313 34.25 -31.54 23.27
N GLY A 314 34.97 -31.03 22.28
CA GLY A 314 35.28 -31.74 21.04
C GLY A 314 34.18 -31.70 19.97
N ALA A 315 34.32 -32.55 18.93
CA ALA A 315 33.46 -32.57 17.74
C ALA A 315 32.15 -33.36 17.92
N SER A 316 31.48 -33.16 19.06
CA SER A 316 30.31 -33.95 19.48
C SER A 316 29.14 -33.82 18.50
N THR A 317 28.72 -34.92 17.87
CA THR A 317 27.53 -34.92 16.99
C THR A 317 26.42 -35.77 17.57
N PHE A 318 25.26 -35.16 17.87
CA PHE A 318 24.02 -35.85 18.21
C PHE A 318 23.15 -36.02 16.95
N ALA A 319 23.13 -37.22 16.37
CA ALA A 319 22.35 -37.54 15.17
C ALA A 319 21.01 -38.18 15.56
N LEU A 320 19.92 -37.43 15.40
CA LEU A 320 18.57 -37.90 15.70
C LEU A 320 17.92 -38.51 14.45
N ASN A 321 17.34 -39.70 14.58
CA ASN A 321 16.62 -40.36 13.49
C ASN A 321 15.21 -40.79 13.90
N ALA A 322 14.32 -39.81 14.08
CA ALA A 322 12.92 -40.07 14.33
C ALA A 322 12.18 -40.72 13.14
N ASN A 323 11.15 -41.48 13.49
CA ASN A 323 10.14 -42.01 12.58
C ASN A 323 9.29 -40.87 11.98
N THR A 324 8.95 -40.97 10.69
CA THR A 324 8.29 -39.95 9.86
C THR A 324 6.93 -39.49 10.40
N GLY A 325 6.27 -40.27 11.25
CA GLY A 325 4.97 -39.91 11.87
C GLY A 325 5.04 -39.44 13.33
N ASN A 326 6.19 -39.58 14.02
CA ASN A 326 6.29 -39.25 15.43
C ASN A 326 7.71 -38.79 15.80
N LEU A 327 7.86 -37.48 16.04
CA LEU A 327 9.14 -36.88 16.40
C LEU A 327 9.65 -37.29 17.79
N ASP A 328 8.79 -37.83 18.67
CA ASP A 328 9.18 -38.35 20.00
C ASP A 328 9.87 -39.72 19.95
N THR A 329 10.15 -40.25 18.76
CA THR A 329 10.92 -41.49 18.61
C THR A 329 12.43 -41.27 18.67
N ALA A 330 12.90 -40.03 18.49
CA ALA A 330 14.30 -39.64 18.71
C ALA A 330 14.35 -38.21 19.27
N TYR A 331 14.85 -38.04 20.50
CA TYR A 331 14.87 -36.72 21.12
C TYR A 331 16.00 -36.51 22.12
N LEU A 332 16.23 -35.24 22.46
CA LEU A 332 17.10 -34.81 23.56
C LEU A 332 16.23 -34.21 24.67
N THR A 333 16.49 -34.59 25.92
CA THR A 333 15.74 -34.12 27.09
C THR A 333 16.66 -33.93 28.31
N ASN A 334 16.11 -33.43 29.40
CA ASN A 334 16.79 -33.19 30.67
C ASN A 334 15.97 -33.66 31.88
N SER A 335 16.61 -33.87 33.02
CA SER A 335 15.90 -34.00 34.30
C SER A 335 15.92 -32.67 35.07
N GLY A 336 14.77 -32.02 35.16
CA GLY A 336 14.67 -30.68 35.76
C GLY A 336 15.28 -29.59 34.86
N PRO A 337 15.73 -28.45 35.42
CA PRO A 337 16.14 -27.27 34.66
C PRO A 337 17.62 -27.35 34.22
N ARG A 338 17.99 -28.36 33.43
CA ARG A 338 19.38 -28.51 32.94
C ARG A 338 19.59 -27.99 31.54
N THR A 339 20.76 -27.43 31.25
CA THR A 339 21.13 -26.85 29.96
C THR A 339 22.25 -27.64 29.30
N LEU A 340 22.11 -27.86 28.00
CA LEU A 340 23.20 -28.34 27.15
C LEU A 340 23.96 -27.15 26.56
N PHE A 341 25.24 -27.01 26.86
CA PHE A 341 26.14 -26.05 26.23
C PHE A 341 26.88 -26.76 25.10
N LEU A 342 26.43 -26.54 23.86
CA LEU A 342 26.99 -27.18 22.68
C LEU A 342 28.24 -26.41 22.21
N HIS A 343 29.34 -27.14 22.05
CA HIS A 343 30.65 -26.62 21.64
C HIS A 343 30.62 -26.05 20.21
N ASP A 344 31.63 -25.28 19.81
CA ASP A 344 31.71 -24.69 18.47
C ASP A 344 31.89 -25.72 17.34
N GLN A 345 32.52 -26.86 17.64
CA GLN A 345 32.61 -28.03 16.77
C GLN A 345 31.45 -29.02 16.98
N GLY A 346 30.55 -28.74 17.93
CA GLY A 346 29.42 -29.60 18.27
C GLY A 346 28.26 -29.46 17.28
N ALA A 347 27.52 -30.54 17.06
CA ALA A 347 26.35 -30.56 16.20
C ALA A 347 25.16 -31.34 16.80
N ILE A 348 23.95 -30.84 16.59
CA ILE A 348 22.69 -31.61 16.70
C ILE A 348 22.11 -31.69 15.30
N ARG A 349 21.80 -32.88 14.79
CA ARG A 349 21.31 -33.02 13.40
C ARG A 349 20.25 -34.10 13.20
N GLY A 350 19.67 -34.14 12.01
CA GLY A 350 18.71 -35.15 11.58
C GLY A 350 17.26 -34.73 11.77
N THR A 351 16.48 -35.60 12.41
CA THR A 351 15.02 -35.47 12.59
C THR A 351 14.62 -35.95 13.98
N GLY A 352 13.74 -35.20 14.65
CA GLY A 352 13.37 -35.45 16.05
C GLY A 352 13.02 -34.19 16.81
N ARG A 353 13.02 -34.26 18.15
CA ARG A 353 12.74 -33.13 19.04
C ARG A 353 13.88 -32.80 19.99
N VAL A 354 14.08 -31.51 20.25
CA VAL A 354 15.02 -31.00 21.25
C VAL A 354 14.23 -30.26 22.34
N TYR A 355 14.00 -30.94 23.47
CA TYR A 355 13.15 -30.45 24.55
C TYR A 355 13.87 -29.56 25.56
N LEU A 356 15.10 -29.89 25.89
CA LEU A 356 15.90 -29.16 26.87
C LEU A 356 16.37 -27.78 26.38
N PRO A 357 16.72 -26.84 27.28
CA PRO A 357 17.50 -25.65 26.94
C PRO A 357 18.83 -26.03 26.26
N VAL A 358 19.17 -25.32 25.19
CA VAL A 358 20.46 -25.46 24.50
C VAL A 358 21.07 -24.08 24.32
N VAL A 359 22.34 -23.94 24.69
CA VAL A 359 23.22 -22.83 24.29
C VAL A 359 24.06 -23.33 23.12
N ASN A 360 23.70 -22.92 21.90
CA ASN A 360 24.35 -23.37 20.68
C ASN A 360 25.52 -22.44 20.29
N SER A 361 26.75 -22.91 20.46
CA SER A 361 27.94 -22.27 19.87
C SER A 361 28.42 -22.94 18.58
N GLY A 362 27.83 -24.08 18.20
CA GLY A 362 28.15 -24.84 16.99
C GLY A 362 26.98 -24.89 16.00
N LEU A 363 26.52 -26.09 15.67
CA LEU A 363 25.52 -26.32 14.62
C LEU A 363 24.28 -27.07 15.12
N ILE A 364 23.09 -26.55 14.85
CA ILE A 364 21.84 -27.32 14.89
C ILE A 364 21.32 -27.43 13.45
N HIS A 365 21.16 -28.64 12.91
CA HIS A 365 20.95 -28.85 11.47
C HIS A 365 19.85 -29.86 11.15
N ALA A 366 18.74 -29.38 10.61
CA ALA A 366 17.76 -30.23 9.93
C ALA A 366 18.29 -30.65 8.55
N ASP A 367 18.92 -31.83 8.46
CA ASP A 367 19.54 -32.36 7.23
C ASP A 367 18.85 -33.62 6.68
N ALA A 368 17.77 -34.09 7.32
CA ALA A 368 17.02 -35.27 6.91
C ALA A 368 15.91 -34.94 5.89
N PRO A 369 16.03 -35.36 4.61
CA PRO A 369 15.10 -34.96 3.54
C PRO A 369 13.63 -35.30 3.87
N GLY A 370 12.74 -34.32 3.73
CA GLY A 370 11.30 -34.45 3.96
C GLY A 370 10.89 -34.65 5.43
N LYS A 371 11.85 -34.56 6.37
CA LYS A 371 11.61 -34.77 7.80
C LYS A 371 11.90 -33.52 8.62
N ILE A 372 11.31 -33.46 9.82
CA ILE A 372 11.34 -32.28 10.68
C ILE A 372 12.34 -32.48 11.82
N LEU A 373 13.24 -31.50 12.02
CA LEU A 373 13.87 -31.26 13.31
C LEU A 373 13.12 -30.15 14.02
N GLU A 374 12.62 -30.43 15.23
CA GLU A 374 11.82 -29.50 16.01
C GLU A 374 12.53 -29.04 17.29
N LEU A 375 12.63 -27.72 17.46
CA LEU A 375 13.04 -27.08 18.72
C LEU A 375 11.79 -26.70 19.53
N ASN A 376 11.59 -27.32 20.69
CA ASN A 376 10.35 -27.22 21.48
C ASN A 376 10.64 -27.12 22.99
N SER A 377 9.60 -26.75 23.76
CA SER A 377 9.40 -26.80 25.23
C SER A 377 10.25 -25.88 26.07
N SER A 378 11.53 -25.73 25.75
CA SER A 378 12.44 -24.83 26.46
C SER A 378 13.06 -23.82 25.51
N ASN A 379 13.30 -22.62 26.02
CA ASN A 379 14.00 -21.57 25.28
C ASN A 379 15.41 -22.03 24.88
N LYS A 380 15.89 -21.51 23.74
CA LYS A 380 17.21 -21.82 23.19
C LYS A 380 18.01 -20.52 23.05
N THR A 381 19.31 -20.60 23.25
CA THR A 381 20.24 -19.51 22.93
C THR A 381 21.10 -19.93 21.76
N ASN A 382 21.24 -19.06 20.75
CA ASN A 382 22.01 -19.34 19.56
C ASN A 382 23.11 -18.29 19.36
N HIS A 383 24.36 -18.72 19.50
CA HIS A 383 25.55 -17.91 19.23
C HIS A 383 26.14 -18.17 17.83
N ALA A 384 25.68 -19.22 17.16
CA ALA A 384 26.20 -19.71 15.88
C ALA A 384 25.05 -20.03 14.91
N VAL A 385 24.96 -21.27 14.40
CA VAL A 385 24.06 -21.61 13.29
C VAL A 385 22.99 -22.61 13.69
N ILE A 386 21.73 -22.27 13.43
CA ILE A 386 20.62 -23.22 13.33
C ILE A 386 20.20 -23.23 11.85
N GLN A 387 20.15 -24.38 11.19
CA GLN A 387 19.86 -24.43 9.76
C GLN A 387 18.99 -25.60 9.30
N ALA A 388 18.35 -25.43 8.14
CA ALA A 388 17.73 -26.49 7.37
C ALA A 388 18.32 -26.53 5.95
N THR A 389 18.82 -27.69 5.52
CA THR A 389 19.33 -27.88 4.14
C THR A 389 19.05 -29.31 3.67
N GLY A 390 19.34 -29.61 2.40
CA GLY A 390 19.24 -30.98 1.88
C GLY A 390 17.82 -31.54 1.86
N GLY A 391 16.80 -30.70 1.90
CA GLY A 391 15.39 -31.13 1.98
C GLY A 391 14.87 -31.32 3.42
N GLY A 392 15.69 -31.12 4.46
CA GLY A 392 15.21 -31.13 5.85
C GLY A 392 14.34 -29.92 6.18
N LEU A 393 13.41 -30.09 7.11
CA LEU A 393 12.53 -29.02 7.60
C LEU A 393 12.90 -28.65 9.05
N LEU A 394 12.96 -27.35 9.34
CA LEU A 394 13.22 -26.85 10.68
C LEU A 394 11.97 -26.21 11.24
N ARG A 395 11.56 -26.61 12.45
CA ARG A 395 10.42 -26.02 13.14
C ARG A 395 10.80 -25.56 14.54
N ILE A 396 10.47 -24.32 14.85
CA ILE A 396 10.63 -23.73 16.19
C ILE A 396 9.22 -23.56 16.74
N SER A 397 8.92 -24.19 17.87
CA SER A 397 7.54 -24.31 18.35
C SER A 397 7.39 -23.92 19.82
N GLY A 398 6.61 -22.87 20.09
CA GLY A 398 6.19 -22.47 21.44
C GLY A 398 7.32 -21.97 22.35
N ILE A 399 8.44 -21.53 21.79
CA ILE A 399 9.64 -21.15 22.54
C ILE A 399 10.22 -19.81 22.07
N THR A 400 11.06 -19.22 22.92
CA THR A 400 11.95 -18.13 22.54
C THR A 400 13.31 -18.68 22.10
N VAL A 401 13.81 -18.21 20.95
CA VAL A 401 15.20 -18.37 20.54
C VAL A 401 15.89 -17.02 20.64
N THR A 402 16.85 -16.90 21.55
CA THR A 402 17.66 -15.69 21.74
C THR A 402 18.95 -15.83 20.95
N GLN A 403 19.14 -15.00 19.93
CA GLN A 403 20.34 -15.00 19.11
C GLN A 403 21.33 -13.92 19.58
N SER A 404 22.63 -14.23 19.52
CA SER A 404 23.65 -13.18 19.54
C SER A 404 23.62 -12.37 18.23
N SER A 405 24.43 -11.31 18.16
CA SER A 405 24.65 -10.57 16.92
C SER A 405 25.20 -11.43 15.76
N THR A 406 25.90 -12.52 16.08
CA THR A 406 26.45 -13.51 15.13
C THR A 406 25.52 -14.70 14.91
N GLY A 407 24.49 -14.87 15.74
CA GLY A 407 23.56 -15.98 15.62
C GLY A 407 22.76 -15.89 14.33
N VAL A 408 22.69 -17.01 13.60
CA VAL A 408 21.93 -17.14 12.35
C VAL A 408 20.99 -18.34 12.44
N ILE A 409 19.72 -18.12 12.07
CA ILE A 409 18.80 -19.19 11.70
C ILE A 409 18.64 -19.13 10.18
N LYS A 410 18.96 -20.19 9.45
CA LYS A 410 18.87 -20.17 7.98
C LYS A 410 18.20 -21.40 7.38
N THR A 411 17.49 -21.21 6.28
CA THR A 411 16.93 -22.31 5.49
C THR A 411 17.31 -22.17 4.02
N ALA A 412 17.61 -23.30 3.37
CA ALA A 412 17.97 -23.36 1.96
C ALA A 412 17.16 -24.44 1.24
N GLY A 413 16.24 -24.01 0.38
CA GLY A 413 15.37 -24.89 -0.42
C GLY A 413 14.15 -25.48 0.29
N THR A 414 14.03 -25.29 1.61
CA THR A 414 12.89 -25.73 2.41
C THR A 414 12.41 -24.63 3.36
N ASP A 415 11.28 -24.84 4.02
CA ASP A 415 10.70 -23.84 4.91
C ASP A 415 11.23 -23.97 6.35
N LEU A 416 11.49 -22.81 6.97
CA LEU A 416 11.60 -22.64 8.42
C LEU A 416 10.20 -22.31 8.94
N THR A 417 9.64 -23.13 9.83
CA THR A 417 8.35 -22.84 10.46
C THR A 417 8.54 -22.22 11.85
N LEU A 418 7.99 -21.02 12.04
CA LEU A 418 7.89 -20.34 13.34
C LEU A 418 6.49 -20.56 13.92
N ASN A 419 6.32 -21.60 14.74
CA ASN A 419 5.03 -21.99 15.31
C ASN A 419 4.85 -21.43 16.73
N ASN A 420 4.11 -20.33 16.90
CA ASN A 420 3.99 -19.67 18.21
C ASN A 420 5.36 -19.35 18.85
N ALA A 421 6.35 -19.01 18.02
CA ALA A 421 7.74 -18.83 18.43
C ALA A 421 8.10 -17.35 18.55
N THR A 422 9.03 -17.04 19.46
CA THR A 422 9.66 -15.71 19.54
C THR A 422 11.12 -15.81 19.11
N ILE A 423 11.54 -14.99 18.15
CA ILE A 423 12.95 -14.86 17.79
C ILE A 423 13.45 -13.50 18.27
N SER A 424 14.50 -13.50 19.08
CA SER A 424 15.09 -12.30 19.66
C SER A 424 16.52 -12.09 19.15
N GLY A 425 16.72 -11.05 18.34
CA GLY A 425 18.03 -10.67 17.78
C GLY A 425 18.50 -11.55 16.63
N GLY A 426 19.76 -11.32 16.20
CA GLY A 426 20.43 -12.07 15.13
C GLY A 426 19.77 -11.96 13.75
N THR A 427 20.11 -12.89 12.86
CA THR A 427 19.60 -12.96 11.47
C THR A 427 18.78 -14.23 11.25
N ILE A 428 17.68 -14.10 10.51
CA ILE A 428 16.86 -15.19 9.97
C ILE A 428 16.91 -15.08 8.44
N GLU A 429 17.38 -16.13 7.77
CA GLU A 429 17.63 -16.11 6.33
C GLU A 429 16.93 -17.27 5.61
N ALA A 430 16.20 -16.95 4.53
CA ALA A 430 15.60 -17.93 3.61
C ALA A 430 16.20 -17.80 2.21
N THR A 431 16.78 -18.87 1.69
CA THR A 431 17.44 -18.92 0.37
C THR A 431 17.02 -20.15 -0.45
N GLY A 432 17.41 -20.19 -1.73
CA GLY A 432 17.25 -21.37 -2.58
C GLY A 432 15.79 -21.82 -2.81
N GLY A 433 14.82 -20.91 -2.64
CA GLY A 433 13.38 -21.22 -2.72
C GLY A 433 12.70 -21.56 -1.38
N GLY A 434 13.46 -21.63 -0.29
CA GLY A 434 12.91 -21.76 1.07
C GLY A 434 12.21 -20.49 1.55
N ARG A 435 11.36 -20.62 2.58
CA ARG A 435 10.61 -19.51 3.19
C ARG A 435 10.72 -19.49 4.70
N ILE A 436 10.53 -18.31 5.30
CA ILE A 436 10.23 -18.14 6.72
C ILE A 436 8.71 -18.18 6.86
N ASP A 437 8.15 -19.28 7.36
CA ASP A 437 6.70 -19.48 7.42
C ASP A 437 6.18 -19.33 8.85
N VAL A 438 5.19 -18.45 9.02
CA VAL A 438 4.54 -18.20 10.31
C VAL A 438 3.40 -19.19 10.53
N SER A 439 3.45 -19.94 11.62
CA SER A 439 2.36 -20.80 12.08
C SER A 439 1.83 -20.28 13.42
N GLY A 440 0.54 -20.01 13.53
CA GLY A 440 -0.02 -19.34 14.71
C GLY A 440 0.49 -17.90 14.87
N ALA A 441 0.99 -17.54 16.06
CA ALA A 441 1.49 -16.19 16.35
C ALA A 441 3.02 -16.17 16.56
N ALA A 442 3.78 -15.72 15.56
CA ALA A 442 5.23 -15.56 15.69
C ALA A 442 5.59 -14.12 16.12
N THR A 443 6.64 -13.96 16.93
CA THR A 443 7.12 -12.64 17.39
C THR A 443 8.58 -12.42 17.00
N LEU A 444 8.88 -11.26 16.44
CA LEU A 444 10.24 -10.75 16.25
C LEU A 444 10.54 -9.66 17.29
N THR A 445 11.67 -9.78 17.97
CA THR A 445 12.13 -8.79 18.95
C THR A 445 13.66 -8.71 18.98
N GLY A 446 14.23 -7.83 19.81
CA GLY A 446 15.69 -7.73 20.00
C GLY A 446 16.47 -7.30 18.76
N ASN A 447 15.84 -6.61 17.80
CA ASN A 447 16.39 -6.24 16.49
C ASN A 447 16.73 -7.46 15.62
N ALA A 448 15.85 -8.47 15.62
CA ALA A 448 15.92 -9.59 14.68
C ALA A 448 15.82 -9.08 13.24
N LYS A 449 16.67 -9.63 12.37
CA LYS A 449 16.76 -9.31 10.95
C LYS A 449 16.20 -10.44 10.10
N THR A 450 15.52 -10.13 9.01
CA THR A 450 14.96 -11.12 8.09
C THR A 450 15.44 -10.88 6.67
N SER A 451 15.87 -11.94 5.99
CA SER A 451 16.14 -11.94 4.55
C SER A 451 15.45 -13.12 3.87
N GLY A 452 15.08 -12.92 2.60
CA GLY A 452 14.33 -13.91 1.83
C GLY A 452 12.81 -13.88 2.06
N PRO A 453 12.05 -14.75 1.38
CA PRO A 453 10.60 -14.75 1.46
C PRO A 453 10.10 -15.12 2.87
N THR A 454 9.21 -14.29 3.42
CA THR A 454 8.46 -14.58 4.65
C THR A 454 6.98 -14.70 4.32
N THR A 455 6.29 -15.71 4.83
CA THR A 455 4.87 -15.93 4.60
C THR A 455 4.09 -15.85 5.91
N ILE A 456 2.94 -15.19 5.85
CA ILE A 456 1.96 -15.13 6.94
C ILE A 456 0.67 -15.77 6.39
N PRO A 457 0.54 -17.11 6.49
CA PRO A 457 -0.62 -17.88 6.04
C PRO A 457 -1.98 -17.38 6.55
N ASN A 458 -3.06 -17.87 5.93
CA ASN A 458 -4.44 -17.58 6.32
C ASN A 458 -4.69 -17.88 7.81
N GLY A 459 -5.11 -16.86 8.59
CA GLY A 459 -5.41 -17.01 10.02
C GLY A 459 -4.21 -16.92 10.96
N THR A 460 -3.05 -16.46 10.49
CA THR A 460 -1.82 -16.34 11.31
C THR A 460 -1.36 -14.88 11.48
N LEU A 461 -0.47 -14.67 12.45
CA LEU A 461 -0.04 -13.35 12.90
C LEU A 461 1.47 -13.28 13.05
N LEU A 462 2.09 -12.25 12.46
CA LEU A 462 3.45 -11.82 12.80
C LEU A 462 3.42 -10.58 13.70
N ILE A 463 3.99 -10.68 14.89
CA ILE A 463 4.16 -9.57 15.83
C ILE A 463 5.57 -9.02 15.67
N VAL A 464 5.68 -7.71 15.43
CA VAL A 464 6.95 -6.99 15.39
C VAL A 464 7.04 -6.12 16.64
N ASN A 465 7.83 -6.58 17.62
CA ASN A 465 8.03 -5.93 18.90
C ASN A 465 9.47 -5.43 19.03
N GLN A 466 9.86 -4.51 18.15
CA GLN A 466 11.21 -3.94 18.07
C GLN A 466 11.22 -2.57 17.39
N ALA A 467 12.17 -1.72 17.79
CA ALA A 467 12.32 -0.37 17.26
C ALA A 467 12.86 -0.35 15.82
N THR A 468 13.70 -1.33 15.47
CA THR A 468 14.22 -1.49 14.12
C THR A 468 13.96 -2.89 13.63
N TRP A 469 13.61 -3.01 12.36
CA TRP A 469 13.50 -4.29 11.69
C TRP A 469 14.21 -4.20 10.34
N LYS A 470 15.40 -4.81 10.26
CA LYS A 470 16.07 -4.99 8.98
C LYS A 470 15.38 -6.11 8.21
N ASN A 471 14.64 -5.76 7.16
CA ASN A 471 13.96 -6.69 6.28
C ASN A 471 14.43 -6.45 4.85
N ASP A 472 15.18 -7.40 4.29
CA ASP A 472 15.62 -7.37 2.88
C ASP A 472 14.79 -8.29 1.99
N GLY A 473 13.75 -8.94 2.56
CA GLY A 473 12.91 -9.92 1.88
C GLY A 473 11.50 -9.43 1.55
N VAL A 474 10.74 -10.29 0.86
CA VAL A 474 9.30 -10.09 0.62
C VAL A 474 8.51 -10.78 1.73
N VAL A 475 7.74 -10.00 2.50
CA VAL A 475 6.78 -10.51 3.48
C VAL A 475 5.41 -10.57 2.82
N THR A 476 4.89 -11.77 2.57
CA THR A 476 3.59 -11.99 1.93
C THR A 476 2.53 -12.33 2.98
N VAL A 477 1.54 -11.45 3.12
CA VAL A 477 0.41 -11.62 4.02
C VAL A 477 -0.75 -12.29 3.29
N ASN A 478 -1.26 -13.38 3.85
CA ASN A 478 -2.31 -14.21 3.29
C ASN A 478 -1.98 -14.70 1.85
N PRO A 479 -0.88 -15.47 1.66
CA PRO A 479 -0.42 -15.88 0.34
C PRO A 479 -1.48 -16.62 -0.50
N THR A 480 -2.46 -17.27 0.15
CA THR A 480 -3.55 -18.01 -0.51
C THR A 480 -4.86 -17.22 -0.64
N ALA A 481 -4.92 -15.96 -0.22
CA ALA A 481 -6.14 -15.15 -0.15
C ALA A 481 -7.32 -15.84 0.57
N GLY A 482 -7.01 -16.57 1.65
CA GLY A 482 -8.00 -17.24 2.48
C GLY A 482 -8.93 -16.27 3.20
N GLY A 483 -10.05 -16.77 3.73
CA GLY A 483 -11.12 -15.95 4.31
C GLY A 483 -10.88 -15.45 5.74
N ASN A 484 -9.81 -15.87 6.41
CA ASN A 484 -9.49 -15.45 7.78
C ASN A 484 -8.52 -14.26 7.78
N ALA A 485 -8.50 -13.52 8.89
CA ALA A 485 -7.56 -12.44 9.10
C ALA A 485 -6.11 -12.96 9.20
N SER A 486 -5.24 -12.45 8.35
CA SER A 486 -3.78 -12.58 8.47
C SER A 486 -3.16 -11.21 8.46
N TYR A 487 -2.20 -10.95 9.34
CA TYR A 487 -1.69 -9.59 9.49
C TYR A 487 -0.32 -9.51 10.17
N ILE A 488 0.29 -8.34 10.00
CA ILE A 488 1.44 -7.92 10.80
C ILE A 488 0.93 -6.93 11.84
N ARG A 489 1.27 -7.17 13.11
CA ARG A 489 1.02 -6.22 14.21
C ARG A 489 2.32 -5.63 14.71
N PHE A 490 2.42 -4.30 14.70
CA PHE A 490 3.54 -3.57 15.26
C PHE A 490 3.25 -3.15 16.71
N ASP A 491 4.05 -3.68 17.64
CA ASP A 491 3.89 -3.42 19.09
C ASP A 491 4.83 -2.30 19.59
N GLN A 492 5.71 -1.79 18.72
CA GLN A 492 6.54 -0.61 18.93
C GLN A 492 6.51 0.30 17.69
N ASP A 493 6.99 1.53 17.85
CA ASP A 493 7.37 2.33 16.70
C ASP A 493 8.51 1.62 15.99
N THR A 494 8.32 1.27 14.72
CA THR A 494 9.27 0.43 14.00
C THR A 494 9.76 1.13 12.75
N THR A 495 11.08 1.31 12.67
CA THR A 495 11.75 1.70 11.44
C THR A 495 12.20 0.46 10.69
N THR A 496 11.73 0.33 9.45
CA THR A 496 12.29 -0.68 8.54
C THR A 496 13.64 -0.20 8.01
N ASP A 497 14.59 -1.12 7.92
CA ASP A 497 15.90 -0.91 7.32
C ASP A 497 16.06 -1.99 6.23
N GLY A 498 16.46 -1.63 5.02
CA GLY A 498 16.54 -2.56 3.88
C GLY A 498 15.43 -2.43 2.84
N ALA A 499 15.57 -3.18 1.75
CA ALA A 499 14.75 -3.09 0.54
C ALA A 499 13.48 -3.97 0.58
N GLY A 500 13.07 -4.40 1.77
CA GLY A 500 12.00 -5.36 1.94
C GLY A 500 10.63 -4.84 1.53
N THR A 501 9.77 -5.76 1.07
CA THR A 501 8.42 -5.45 0.60
C THR A 501 7.36 -6.18 1.42
N PHE A 502 6.34 -5.47 1.89
CA PHE A 502 5.11 -6.03 2.45
C PHE A 502 4.08 -6.21 1.32
N THR A 503 3.83 -7.45 0.91
CA THR A 503 2.80 -7.78 -0.10
C THR A 503 1.54 -8.27 0.62
N LEU A 504 0.46 -7.49 0.54
CA LEU A 504 -0.85 -7.87 1.06
C LEU A 504 -1.64 -8.60 -0.02
N ASN A 505 -2.26 -9.73 0.32
CA ASN A 505 -3.10 -10.50 -0.60
C ASN A 505 -4.45 -10.86 0.04
N ALA A 506 -5.23 -9.83 0.37
CA ALA A 506 -6.59 -9.99 0.82
C ALA A 506 -7.49 -10.68 -0.22
N ASN A 507 -8.46 -11.43 0.29
CA ASN A 507 -9.63 -11.92 -0.43
C ASN A 507 -10.45 -10.74 -1.00
N THR A 508 -10.94 -10.88 -2.23
CA THR A 508 -11.69 -9.84 -2.95
C THR A 508 -12.97 -9.39 -2.25
N GLY A 509 -13.60 -10.26 -1.46
CA GLY A 509 -14.83 -9.92 -0.73
C GLY A 509 -14.59 -9.22 0.61
N ASN A 510 -13.36 -9.26 1.14
CA ASN A 510 -13.04 -8.72 2.47
C ASN A 510 -11.57 -8.30 2.59
N LEU A 511 -11.34 -6.98 2.62
CA LEU A 511 -10.00 -6.41 2.77
C LEU A 511 -9.34 -6.68 4.13
N ASP A 512 -10.10 -7.09 5.16
CA ASP A 512 -9.56 -7.47 6.49
C ASP A 512 -8.96 -8.88 6.54
N THR A 513 -8.84 -9.55 5.40
CA THR A 513 -8.15 -10.84 5.32
C THR A 513 -6.64 -10.70 5.13
N ALA A 514 -6.15 -9.51 4.76
CA ALA A 514 -4.73 -9.17 4.78
C ALA A 514 -4.52 -7.70 5.15
N TYR A 515 -3.86 -7.42 6.28
CA TYR A 515 -3.69 -6.05 6.73
C TYR A 515 -2.43 -5.81 7.58
N LEU A 516 -2.11 -4.54 7.77
CA LEU A 516 -1.11 -4.05 8.72
C LEU A 516 -1.80 -3.26 9.83
N ILE A 517 -1.45 -3.53 11.08
CA ILE A 517 -2.02 -2.86 12.27
C ILE A 517 -0.96 -2.61 13.34
N ASN A 518 -1.28 -1.80 14.33
CA ASN A 518 -0.46 -1.49 15.50
C ASN A 518 -1.17 -1.86 16.81
N SER A 519 -0.39 -2.04 17.89
CA SER A 519 -0.90 -2.12 19.26
C SER A 519 -0.72 -0.77 19.95
N GLY A 520 -1.81 -0.02 20.12
CA GLY A 520 -1.75 1.36 20.63
C GLY A 520 -1.24 2.37 19.59
N PRO A 521 -0.72 3.54 19.98
CA PRO A 521 -0.35 4.63 19.05
C PRO A 521 1.06 4.43 18.46
N ARG A 522 1.30 3.33 17.74
CA ARG A 522 2.60 3.04 17.11
C ARG A 522 2.65 3.39 15.63
N THR A 523 3.80 3.81 15.14
CA THR A 523 4.05 4.23 13.76
C THR A 523 5.04 3.31 13.06
N LEU A 524 4.74 2.97 11.80
CA LEU A 524 5.69 2.33 10.89
C LEU A 524 6.44 3.42 10.10
N PHE A 525 7.77 3.44 10.21
CA PHE A 525 8.64 4.26 9.37
C PHE A 525 9.17 3.38 8.23
N LEU A 526 8.58 3.54 7.04
CA LEU A 526 8.94 2.75 5.87
C LEU A 526 10.21 3.31 5.23
N HIS A 527 11.20 2.43 5.01
CA HIS A 527 12.48 2.75 4.38
C HIS A 527 12.31 3.27 2.94
N ASP A 528 13.31 3.97 2.40
CA ASP A 528 13.25 4.55 1.05
C ASP A 528 13.23 3.51 -0.08
N GLN A 529 13.86 2.37 0.14
CA GLN A 529 13.78 1.17 -0.71
C GLN A 529 12.66 0.21 -0.29
N GLY A 530 11.93 0.52 0.78
CA GLY A 530 10.86 -0.31 1.30
C GLY A 530 9.55 -0.12 0.51
N ALA A 531 8.71 -1.17 0.48
CA ALA A 531 7.41 -1.08 -0.18
C ALA A 531 6.27 -1.75 0.60
N ILE A 532 5.06 -1.19 0.50
CA ILE A 532 3.79 -1.85 0.84
C ILE A 532 2.98 -1.96 -0.44
N ARG A 533 2.50 -3.15 -0.80
CA ARG A 533 1.78 -3.35 -2.07
C ARG A 533 0.70 -4.42 -2.03
N GLY A 534 -0.02 -4.57 -3.14
CA GLY A 534 -1.04 -5.61 -3.34
C GLY A 534 -2.45 -5.14 -3.01
N THR A 535 -3.19 -5.93 -2.22
CA THR A 535 -4.60 -5.73 -1.88
C THR A 535 -4.83 -6.01 -0.39
N GLY A 536 -5.57 -5.14 0.28
CA GLY A 536 -5.78 -5.22 1.73
C GLY A 536 -5.92 -3.86 2.39
N ARG A 537 -5.74 -3.81 3.72
CA ARG A 537 -5.84 -2.56 4.49
C ARG A 537 -4.57 -2.21 5.26
N VAL A 538 -4.29 -0.91 5.34
CA VAL A 538 -3.21 -0.35 6.17
C VAL A 538 -3.83 0.55 7.24
N TYR A 539 -3.99 0.00 8.45
CA TYR A 539 -4.69 0.65 9.56
C TYR A 539 -3.81 1.58 10.39
N LEU A 540 -2.56 1.20 10.62
CA LEU A 540 -1.61 1.95 11.45
C LEU A 540 -1.13 3.25 10.77
N PRO A 541 -0.62 4.24 11.53
CA PRO A 541 0.17 5.33 10.99
C PRO A 541 1.39 4.82 10.23
N VAL A 542 1.64 5.39 9.05
CA VAL A 542 2.83 5.10 8.24
C VAL A 542 3.50 6.42 7.85
N VAL A 543 4.81 6.52 8.08
CA VAL A 543 5.67 7.52 7.46
C VAL A 543 6.33 6.84 6.26
N ASN A 544 5.85 7.17 5.06
CA ASN A 544 6.31 6.57 3.81
C ASN A 544 7.49 7.34 3.22
N SER A 545 8.70 6.80 3.33
CA SER A 545 9.86 7.31 2.56
C SER A 545 10.14 6.50 1.28
N GLY A 546 9.43 5.39 1.08
CA GLY A 546 9.57 4.50 -0.09
C GLY A 546 8.29 4.46 -0.94
N LEU A 547 7.73 3.26 -1.12
CA LEU A 547 6.61 3.03 -2.02
C LEU A 547 5.39 2.41 -1.30
N ILE A 548 4.21 3.01 -1.49
CA ILE A 548 2.93 2.33 -1.24
C ILE A 548 2.22 2.15 -2.58
N HIS A 549 1.88 0.92 -2.98
CA HIS A 549 1.47 0.63 -4.35
C HIS A 549 0.26 -0.33 -4.44
N ALA A 550 -0.87 0.19 -4.91
CA ALA A 550 -1.99 -0.63 -5.36
C ALA A 550 -1.70 -1.18 -6.77
N ASP A 551 -1.21 -2.42 -6.85
CA ASP A 551 -0.77 -3.07 -8.10
C ASP A 551 -1.53 -4.36 -8.45
N ALA A 552 -2.48 -4.77 -7.61
CA ALA A 552 -3.28 -5.97 -7.81
C ALA A 552 -4.50 -5.70 -8.73
N PRO A 553 -4.55 -6.26 -9.96
CA PRO A 553 -5.60 -5.95 -10.93
C PRO A 553 -7.02 -6.23 -10.41
N GLY A 554 -7.91 -5.26 -10.54
CA GLY A 554 -9.32 -5.36 -10.11
C GLY A 554 -9.51 -5.41 -8.59
N LYS A 555 -8.46 -5.15 -7.81
CA LYS A 555 -8.48 -5.20 -6.34
C LYS A 555 -8.10 -3.86 -5.72
N ILE A 556 -8.38 -3.74 -4.41
CA ILE A 556 -8.24 -2.49 -3.67
C ILE A 556 -7.11 -2.60 -2.65
N LEU A 557 -6.20 -1.64 -2.66
CA LEU A 557 -5.37 -1.32 -1.50
C LEU A 557 -5.98 -0.09 -0.81
N GLU A 558 -6.32 -0.24 0.46
CA GLU A 558 -6.97 0.81 1.24
C GLU A 558 -6.08 1.35 2.36
N LEU A 559 -5.90 2.67 2.41
CA LEU A 559 -5.31 3.40 3.53
C LEU A 559 -6.44 3.92 4.41
N ASN A 560 -6.55 3.43 5.65
CA ASN A 560 -7.69 3.68 6.55
C ASN A 560 -7.21 3.92 8.00
N SER A 561 -8.12 4.43 8.85
CA SER A 561 -8.13 4.54 10.31
C SER A 561 -7.13 5.51 10.93
N SER A 562 -5.87 5.48 10.49
CA SER A 562 -4.84 6.39 11.00
C SER A 562 -4.29 7.28 9.88
N ASN A 563 -3.93 8.51 10.23
CA ASN A 563 -3.28 9.43 9.32
C ASN A 563 -1.94 8.87 8.82
N LYS A 564 -1.57 9.25 7.59
CA LYS A 564 -0.33 8.82 6.94
C LYS A 564 0.51 10.05 6.59
N THR A 565 1.82 9.90 6.62
CA THR A 565 2.76 10.91 6.12
C THR A 565 3.44 10.34 4.89
N ASN A 566 3.45 11.09 3.79
CA ASN A 566 4.09 10.69 2.54
C ASN A 566 5.28 11.59 2.21
N HIS A 567 6.48 11.02 2.22
CA HIS A 567 7.70 11.68 1.78
C HIS A 567 8.17 11.26 0.38
N ALA A 568 7.52 10.24 -0.19
CA ALA A 568 7.87 9.65 -1.48
C ALA A 568 6.60 9.35 -2.30
N VAL A 569 6.36 8.08 -2.65
CA VAL A 569 5.31 7.73 -3.62
C VAL A 569 4.23 6.84 -3.00
N ILE A 570 2.98 7.27 -3.15
CA ILE A 570 1.81 6.41 -3.02
C ILE A 570 1.19 6.30 -4.42
N GLN A 571 0.99 5.09 -4.96
CA GLN A 571 0.51 4.95 -6.33
C GLN A 571 -0.49 3.82 -6.58
N ALA A 572 -1.24 3.95 -7.67
CA ALA A 572 -2.06 2.89 -8.25
C ALA A 572 -1.68 2.66 -9.73
N THR A 573 -1.41 1.42 -10.11
CA THR A 573 -1.13 1.05 -11.51
C THR A 573 -1.61 -0.38 -11.80
N GLY A 574 -1.51 -0.83 -13.06
CA GLY A 574 -1.68 -2.25 -13.40
C GLY A 574 -3.09 -2.82 -13.17
N GLY A 575 -4.11 -1.96 -13.10
CA GLY A 575 -5.48 -2.38 -12.78
C GLY A 575 -5.83 -2.35 -11.29
N GLY A 576 -4.88 -2.03 -10.39
CA GLY A 576 -5.16 -1.85 -8.96
C GLY A 576 -5.82 -0.51 -8.64
N LEU A 577 -6.72 -0.51 -7.66
CA LEU A 577 -7.38 0.70 -7.15
C LEU A 577 -6.78 1.09 -5.80
N LEU A 578 -6.38 2.36 -5.67
CA LEU A 578 -5.95 2.93 -4.39
C LEU A 578 -7.11 3.72 -3.78
N ARG A 579 -7.46 3.38 -2.53
CA ARG A 579 -8.50 4.11 -1.79
C ARG A 579 -7.94 4.68 -0.50
N ILE A 580 -8.07 5.99 -0.34
CA ILE A 580 -7.74 6.70 0.91
C ILE A 580 -9.06 7.01 1.59
N SER A 581 -9.28 6.49 2.80
CA SER A 581 -10.60 6.49 3.42
C SER A 581 -10.58 7.04 4.84
N GLY A 582 -11.26 8.18 5.06
CA GLY A 582 -11.50 8.75 6.39
C GLY A 582 -10.25 9.24 7.13
N ILE A 583 -9.16 9.52 6.42
CA ILE A 583 -7.87 9.88 7.01
C ILE A 583 -7.27 11.12 6.35
N THR A 584 -6.32 11.74 7.05
CA THR A 584 -5.42 12.74 6.48
C THR A 584 -4.14 12.07 5.95
N VAL A 585 -3.76 12.41 4.72
CA VAL A 585 -2.42 12.14 4.17
C VAL A 585 -1.66 13.45 4.07
N THR A 586 -0.63 13.61 4.89
CA THR A 586 0.27 14.78 4.86
C THR A 586 1.46 14.48 3.97
N GLN A 587 1.63 15.24 2.89
CA GLN A 587 2.75 15.08 1.95
C GLN A 587 3.86 16.08 2.25
N SER A 588 5.13 15.66 2.09
CA SER A 588 6.22 16.64 1.92
C SER A 588 6.16 17.29 0.55
N SER A 589 7.07 18.24 0.29
CA SER A 589 7.29 18.83 -1.03
C SER A 589 7.64 17.81 -2.12
N THR A 590 8.22 16.66 -1.74
CA THR A 590 8.55 15.53 -2.62
C THR A 590 7.48 14.45 -2.65
N GLY A 591 6.48 14.52 -1.79
CA GLY A 591 5.40 13.55 -1.71
C GLY A 591 4.50 13.63 -2.96
N VAL A 592 4.30 12.47 -3.59
CA VAL A 592 3.40 12.29 -4.72
C VAL A 592 2.42 11.16 -4.45
N ILE A 593 1.13 11.43 -4.68
CA ILE A 593 0.10 10.40 -4.86
C ILE A 593 -0.20 10.34 -6.35
N LYS A 594 -0.03 9.19 -7.00
CA LYS A 594 -0.27 9.10 -8.46
C LYS A 594 -1.07 7.88 -8.88
N THR A 595 -1.82 8.01 -9.95
CA THR A 595 -2.51 6.89 -10.59
C THR A 595 -2.26 6.87 -12.09
N ALA A 596 -2.10 5.66 -12.65
CA ALA A 596 -1.84 5.45 -14.08
C ALA A 596 -2.73 4.34 -14.64
N GLY A 597 -3.71 4.73 -15.45
CA GLY A 597 -4.68 3.81 -16.07
C GLY A 597 -5.74 3.23 -15.11
N THR A 598 -5.74 3.65 -13.84
CA THR A 598 -6.72 3.25 -12.82
C THR A 598 -7.13 4.45 -11.97
N ASP A 599 -8.12 4.29 -11.09
CA ASP A 599 -8.63 5.40 -10.28
C ASP A 599 -7.99 5.44 -8.89
N LEU A 600 -7.75 6.66 -8.40
CA LEU A 600 -7.50 6.98 -7.00
C LEU A 600 -8.82 7.45 -6.39
N THR A 601 -9.31 6.78 -5.35
CA THR A 601 -10.50 7.22 -4.61
C THR A 601 -10.13 7.97 -3.34
N LEU A 602 -10.57 9.23 -3.22
CA LEU A 602 -10.51 10.03 -2.00
C LEU A 602 -11.85 9.95 -1.26
N ASN A 603 -12.00 8.98 -0.36
CA ASN A 603 -13.23 8.74 0.38
C ASN A 603 -13.23 9.43 1.75
N ASN A 604 -13.91 10.57 1.89
CA ASN A 604 -13.86 11.38 3.13
C ASN A 604 -12.41 11.67 3.59
N ALA A 605 -11.49 11.80 2.63
CA ALA A 605 -10.06 11.93 2.89
C ALA A 605 -9.61 13.39 2.85
N THR A 606 -8.58 13.72 3.63
CA THR A 606 -7.89 15.02 3.53
C THR A 606 -6.49 14.81 2.96
N ILE A 607 -6.14 15.51 1.89
CA ILE A 607 -4.77 15.54 1.37
C ILE A 607 -4.16 16.90 1.67
N SER A 608 -3.05 16.90 2.41
CA SER A 608 -2.33 18.12 2.80
C SER A 608 -0.98 18.19 2.09
N GLY A 609 -0.81 19.15 1.19
CA GLY A 609 0.41 19.38 0.42
C GLY A 609 0.70 18.33 -0.66
N GLY A 610 1.90 18.45 -1.25
CA GLY A 610 2.40 17.55 -2.30
C GLY A 610 1.62 17.59 -3.62
N THR A 611 1.86 16.61 -4.47
CA THR A 611 1.19 16.47 -5.78
C THR A 611 0.25 15.26 -5.79
N ILE A 612 -0.89 15.40 -6.45
CA ILE A 612 -1.83 14.33 -6.78
C ILE A 612 -1.94 14.28 -8.31
N GLU A 613 -1.56 13.17 -8.93
CA GLU A 613 -1.47 13.06 -10.39
C GLU A 613 -2.31 11.89 -10.92
N ALA A 614 -3.10 12.13 -11.96
CA ALA A 614 -3.80 11.08 -12.71
C ALA A 614 -3.40 11.07 -14.18
N THR A 615 -2.92 9.91 -14.67
CA THR A 615 -2.43 9.74 -16.04
C THR A 615 -2.97 8.46 -16.68
N GLY A 616 -2.73 8.28 -17.99
CA GLY A 616 -3.02 7.02 -18.69
C GLY A 616 -4.51 6.63 -18.71
N GLY A 617 -5.43 7.56 -18.52
CA GLY A 617 -6.88 7.32 -18.43
C GLY A 617 -7.41 7.11 -17.00
N GLY A 618 -6.54 7.10 -16.00
CA GLY A 618 -6.94 7.10 -14.58
C GLY A 618 -7.53 8.44 -14.13
N ARG A 619 -8.25 8.44 -12.99
CA ARG A 619 -8.89 9.63 -12.41
C ARG A 619 -8.63 9.79 -10.92
N ILE A 620 -8.71 11.03 -10.44
CA ILE A 620 -8.84 11.36 -9.01
C ILE A 620 -10.35 11.45 -8.72
N ASP A 621 -10.90 10.44 -8.05
CA ASP A 621 -12.33 10.34 -7.79
C ASP A 621 -12.66 10.68 -6.33
N VAL A 622 -13.54 11.66 -6.16
CA VAL A 622 -14.05 12.04 -4.84
C VAL A 622 -15.19 11.10 -4.43
N SER A 623 -15.12 10.59 -3.20
CA SER A 623 -16.20 9.83 -2.57
C SER A 623 -16.54 10.48 -1.22
N GLY A 624 -17.82 10.79 -0.98
CA GLY A 624 -18.21 11.56 0.19
C GLY A 624 -17.65 13.00 0.14
N ALA A 625 -16.97 13.44 1.20
CA ALA A 625 -16.38 14.78 1.30
C ALA A 625 -14.84 14.75 1.36
N ALA A 626 -14.16 14.94 0.23
CA ALA A 626 -12.71 15.04 0.18
C ALA A 626 -12.24 16.48 0.43
N THR A 627 -11.09 16.67 1.08
CA THR A 627 -10.50 17.99 1.36
C THR A 627 -9.08 18.10 0.82
N LEU A 628 -8.78 19.21 0.14
CA LEU A 628 -7.43 19.62 -0.23
C LEU A 628 -6.97 20.78 0.67
N THR A 629 -5.77 20.66 1.23
CA THR A 629 -5.16 21.71 2.06
C THR A 629 -3.63 21.70 1.91
N GLY A 630 -2.94 22.61 2.60
CA GLY A 630 -1.47 22.64 2.62
C GLY A 630 -0.80 22.91 1.27
N ASN A 631 -1.50 23.57 0.33
CA ASN A 631 -1.07 23.79 -1.06
C ASN A 631 -0.89 22.47 -1.84
N ALA A 632 -1.82 21.53 -1.67
CA ALA A 632 -1.93 20.33 -2.49
C ALA A 632 -2.17 20.73 -3.96
N LYS A 633 -1.46 20.05 -4.87
CA LYS A 633 -1.51 20.25 -6.32
C LYS A 633 -2.22 19.08 -6.98
N THR A 634 -3.00 19.34 -8.02
CA THR A 634 -3.69 18.29 -8.79
C THR A 634 -3.37 18.39 -10.28
N SER A 635 -3.10 17.26 -10.91
CA SER A 635 -2.97 17.14 -12.36
C SER A 635 -3.77 15.94 -12.88
N GLY A 636 -4.24 16.05 -14.12
CA GLY A 636 -5.10 15.04 -14.73
C GLY A 636 -6.57 15.13 -14.33
N PRO A 637 -7.41 14.20 -14.83
CA PRO A 637 -8.85 14.25 -14.59
C PRO A 637 -9.20 14.04 -13.11
N THR A 638 -9.97 14.95 -12.54
CA THR A 638 -10.60 14.82 -11.21
C THR A 638 -12.11 14.77 -11.39
N THR A 639 -12.80 13.85 -10.72
CA THR A 639 -14.26 13.79 -10.75
C THR A 639 -14.87 14.00 -9.37
N ILE A 640 -15.99 14.70 -9.36
CA ILE A 640 -16.84 14.88 -8.19
C ILE A 640 -18.20 14.27 -8.55
N PRO A 641 -18.40 12.96 -8.31
CA PRO A 641 -19.62 12.22 -8.61
C PRO A 641 -20.89 12.81 -7.98
N ASN A 642 -22.03 12.35 -8.47
CA ASN A 642 -23.36 12.72 -7.97
C ASN A 642 -23.46 12.56 -6.43
N GLY A 643 -23.71 13.66 -5.72
CA GLY A 643 -23.90 13.67 -4.26
C GLY A 643 -22.60 13.79 -3.45
N THR A 644 -21.48 14.16 -4.07
CA THR A 644 -20.18 14.29 -3.39
C THR A 644 -19.65 15.72 -3.40
N LEU A 645 -18.64 15.97 -2.55
CA LEU A 645 -18.11 17.30 -2.28
C LEU A 645 -16.58 17.29 -2.28
N LEU A 646 -15.98 18.23 -3.02
CA LEU A 646 -14.58 18.61 -2.87
C LEU A 646 -14.46 19.92 -2.08
N ILE A 647 -13.80 19.89 -0.94
CA ILE A 647 -13.47 21.06 -0.13
C ILE A 647 -12.05 21.53 -0.48
N VAL A 648 -11.91 22.80 -0.82
CA VAL A 648 -10.62 23.45 -1.07
C VAL A 648 -10.34 24.40 0.08
N ASN A 649 -9.49 23.99 1.01
CA ASN A 649 -9.11 24.74 2.20
C ASN A 649 -7.63 25.15 2.12
N GLN A 650 -7.30 25.97 1.14
CA GLN A 650 -5.94 26.45 0.86
C GLN A 650 -5.95 27.75 0.06
N ALA A 651 -4.93 28.58 0.31
CA ALA A 651 -4.77 29.88 -0.35
C ALA A 651 -4.39 29.76 -1.84
N THR A 652 -3.64 28.71 -2.18
CA THR A 652 -3.27 28.41 -3.57
C THR A 652 -3.65 26.99 -3.91
N TRP A 653 -4.14 26.79 -5.13
CA TRP A 653 -4.38 25.47 -5.66
C TRP A 653 -3.82 25.40 -7.08
N LYS A 654 -2.68 24.73 -7.23
CA LYS A 654 -2.18 24.42 -8.56
C LYS A 654 -3.00 23.28 -9.16
N ASN A 655 -3.83 23.57 -10.16
CA ASN A 655 -4.63 22.60 -10.88
C ASN A 655 -4.30 22.68 -12.36
N ASP A 656 -3.67 21.65 -12.91
CA ASP A 656 -3.37 21.53 -14.35
C ASP A 656 -4.34 20.56 -15.06
N GLY A 657 -5.32 20.03 -14.33
CA GLY A 657 -6.27 19.02 -14.80
C GLY A 657 -7.69 19.55 -15.04
N VAL A 658 -8.54 18.67 -15.56
CA VAL A 658 -9.99 18.94 -15.68
C VAL A 658 -10.70 18.39 -14.44
N VAL A 659 -11.33 19.26 -13.67
CA VAL A 659 -12.21 18.89 -12.56
C VAL A 659 -13.65 18.87 -13.07
N THR A 660 -14.24 17.68 -13.16
CA THR A 660 -15.63 17.50 -13.62
C THR A 660 -16.57 17.31 -12.44
N VAL A 661 -17.48 18.26 -12.26
CA VAL A 661 -18.52 18.22 -11.23
C VAL A 661 -19.77 17.57 -11.80
N ASN A 662 -20.27 16.55 -11.09
CA ASN A 662 -21.42 15.74 -11.47
C ASN A 662 -21.28 15.14 -12.88
N PRO A 663 -20.26 14.30 -13.14
CA PRO A 663 -19.97 13.77 -14.47
C PRO A 663 -21.15 13.03 -15.13
N THR A 664 -22.09 12.49 -14.34
CA THR A 664 -23.27 11.77 -14.83
C THR A 664 -24.54 12.61 -14.88
N ALA A 665 -24.49 13.92 -14.55
CA ALA A 665 -25.66 14.80 -14.42
C ALA A 665 -26.76 14.22 -13.52
N GLY A 666 -26.37 13.55 -12.43
CA GLY A 666 -27.29 12.99 -11.45
C GLY A 666 -28.08 14.07 -10.70
N GLY A 667 -29.15 13.66 -10.03
CA GLY A 667 -30.11 14.58 -9.39
C GLY A 667 -29.69 15.18 -8.04
N ASN A 668 -28.56 14.75 -7.46
CA ASN A 668 -28.09 15.25 -6.17
C ASN A 668 -27.05 16.37 -6.35
N ALA A 669 -26.97 17.25 -5.36
CA ALA A 669 -25.96 18.31 -5.31
C ALA A 669 -24.55 17.72 -5.30
N SER A 670 -23.73 18.17 -6.24
CA SER A 670 -22.29 17.87 -6.29
C SER A 670 -21.55 19.16 -6.55
N TYR A 671 -20.49 19.44 -5.81
CA TYR A 671 -19.92 20.78 -5.83
C TYR A 671 -18.50 20.87 -5.30
N ILE A 672 -17.85 21.99 -5.62
CA ILE A 672 -16.61 22.42 -4.99
C ILE A 672 -16.96 23.52 -3.98
N ARG A 673 -16.49 23.38 -2.74
CA ARG A 673 -16.59 24.41 -1.71
C ARG A 673 -15.21 24.99 -1.39
N PHE A 674 -15.07 26.30 -1.51
CA PHE A 674 -13.85 27.02 -1.15
C PHE A 674 -13.96 27.55 0.29
N ASP A 675 -13.08 27.08 1.18
CA ASP A 675 -13.06 27.45 2.60
C ASP A 675 -12.01 28.55 2.89
N GLN A 676 -11.23 28.93 1.89
CA GLN A 676 -10.31 30.08 1.89
C GLN A 676 -10.45 30.88 0.59
N ASP A 677 -9.89 32.09 0.60
CA ASP A 677 -9.61 32.80 -0.64
C ASP A 677 -8.57 31.99 -1.42
N THR A 678 -8.93 31.53 -2.61
CA THR A 678 -8.10 30.57 -3.36
C THR A 678 -7.72 31.16 -4.70
N THR A 679 -6.41 31.26 -4.94
CA THR A 679 -5.84 31.51 -6.25
C THR A 679 -5.54 30.18 -6.93
N THR A 680 -6.14 29.98 -8.10
CA THR A 680 -5.75 28.88 -8.98
C THR A 680 -4.44 29.22 -9.69
N ASP A 681 -3.56 28.24 -9.81
CA ASP A 681 -2.31 28.33 -10.56
C ASP A 681 -2.31 27.16 -11.56
N GLY A 682 -2.00 27.39 -12.82
CA GLY A 682 -2.09 26.35 -13.87
C GLY A 682 -3.30 26.47 -14.81
N ALA A 683 -3.31 25.62 -15.83
CA ALA A 683 -4.25 25.66 -16.95
C ALA A 683 -5.53 24.84 -16.74
N GLY A 684 -5.84 24.50 -15.49
CA GLY A 684 -6.94 23.60 -15.16
C GLY A 684 -8.33 24.17 -15.43
N THR A 685 -9.27 23.28 -15.69
CA THR A 685 -10.67 23.62 -16.02
C THR A 685 -11.64 23.03 -15.02
N PHE A 686 -12.59 23.84 -14.53
CA PHE A 686 -13.77 23.39 -13.78
C PHE A 686 -14.93 23.18 -14.75
N THR A 687 -15.27 21.93 -15.05
CA THR A 687 -16.42 21.57 -15.89
C THR A 687 -17.61 21.22 -15.01
N LEU A 688 -18.66 22.05 -15.04
CA LEU A 688 -19.91 21.79 -14.35
C LEU A 688 -20.87 21.04 -15.27
N ASN A 689 -21.48 19.96 -14.79
CA ASN A 689 -22.46 19.19 -15.56
C ASN A 689 -23.76 19.00 -14.77
N ALA A 690 -24.47 20.10 -14.52
CA ALA A 690 -25.78 20.06 -13.91
C ALA A 690 -26.83 19.32 -14.77
N ASN A 691 -27.76 18.67 -14.09
CA ASN A 691 -29.02 18.20 -14.64
C ASN A 691 -29.84 19.38 -15.18
N THR A 692 -30.48 19.19 -16.34
CA THR A 692 -31.27 20.22 -17.03
C THR A 692 -32.46 20.73 -16.22
N GLY A 693 -33.02 19.91 -15.32
CA GLY A 693 -34.12 20.32 -14.45
C GLY A 693 -33.70 21.10 -13.20
N ASN A 694 -32.43 21.07 -12.82
CA ASN A 694 -31.94 21.71 -11.60
C ASN A 694 -30.45 22.06 -11.68
N LEU A 695 -30.16 23.37 -11.76
CA LEU A 695 -28.79 23.88 -11.82
C LEU A 695 -27.99 23.68 -10.51
N ASP A 696 -28.64 23.39 -9.38
CA ASP A 696 -27.97 23.08 -8.09
C ASP A 696 -27.42 21.66 -8.01
N THR A 697 -27.48 20.89 -9.09
CA THR A 697 -26.86 19.56 -9.14
C THR A 697 -25.37 19.61 -9.49
N ALA A 698 -24.87 20.74 -10.01
CA ALA A 698 -23.44 21.00 -10.18
C ALA A 698 -23.14 22.49 -9.95
N TYR A 699 -22.33 22.82 -8.94
CA TYR A 699 -22.03 24.22 -8.63
C TYR A 699 -20.69 24.46 -7.95
N LEU A 700 -20.29 25.73 -7.89
CA LEU A 700 -19.17 26.23 -7.10
C LEU A 700 -19.71 27.15 -5.99
N ILE A 701 -19.20 26.99 -4.77
CA ILE A 701 -19.62 27.78 -3.59
C ILE A 701 -18.45 28.06 -2.64
N ASN A 702 -18.63 28.99 -1.73
CA ASN A 702 -17.70 29.40 -0.68
C ASN A 702 -18.27 29.13 0.72
N SER A 703 -17.38 28.98 1.71
CA SER A 703 -17.73 29.02 3.14
C SER A 703 -17.36 30.38 3.73
N GLY A 704 -18.37 31.22 4.00
CA GLY A 704 -18.15 32.62 4.39
C GLY A 704 -17.68 33.50 3.21
N PRO A 705 -17.16 34.72 3.44
CA PRO A 705 -16.81 35.67 2.38
C PRO A 705 -15.47 35.34 1.72
N ARG A 706 -15.42 34.26 0.92
CA ARG A 706 -14.22 33.82 0.19
C ARG A 706 -14.34 34.01 -1.31
N THR A 707 -13.23 34.34 -1.95
CA THR A 707 -13.13 34.62 -3.39
C THR A 707 -12.27 33.59 -4.11
N LEU A 708 -12.71 33.16 -5.29
CA LEU A 708 -11.90 32.41 -6.23
C LEU A 708 -11.19 33.38 -7.19
N PHE A 709 -9.86 33.35 -7.22
CA PHE A 709 -9.06 34.04 -8.22
C PHE A 709 -8.68 33.04 -9.32
N LEU A 710 -9.37 33.14 -10.46
CA LEU A 710 -9.18 32.24 -11.60
C LEU A 710 -7.96 32.67 -12.41
N HIS A 711 -7.04 31.73 -12.65
CA HIS A 711 -5.82 31.93 -13.42
C HIS A 711 -6.11 32.33 -14.87
N ASP A 712 -5.15 32.95 -15.57
CA ASP A 712 -5.33 33.42 -16.95
C ASP A 712 -5.51 32.30 -17.98
N GLN A 713 -4.93 31.13 -17.71
CA GLN A 713 -5.16 29.88 -18.45
C GLN A 713 -6.26 29.01 -17.83
N GLY A 714 -6.86 29.44 -16.73
CA GLY A 714 -7.91 28.69 -16.03
C GLY A 714 -9.28 28.90 -16.67
N ALA A 715 -10.16 27.90 -16.54
CA ALA A 715 -11.52 27.99 -17.06
C ALA A 715 -12.60 27.46 -16.10
N ILE A 716 -13.78 28.08 -16.10
CA ILE A 716 -15.03 27.52 -15.58
C ILE A 716 -15.98 27.34 -16.76
N ARG A 717 -16.56 26.15 -16.95
CA ARG A 717 -17.41 25.88 -18.11
C ARG A 717 -18.55 24.90 -17.87
N GLY A 718 -19.40 24.70 -18.87
CA GLY A 718 -20.47 23.72 -18.88
C GLY A 718 -21.82 24.30 -18.45
N THR A 719 -22.48 23.63 -17.51
CA THR A 719 -23.84 23.95 -17.02
C THR A 719 -23.92 23.80 -15.50
N GLY A 720 -24.59 24.75 -14.84
CA GLY A 720 -24.67 24.79 -13.37
C GLY A 720 -24.67 26.21 -12.83
N ARG A 721 -24.32 26.35 -11.54
CA ARG A 721 -24.28 27.65 -10.85
C ARG A 721 -22.92 28.00 -10.27
N VAL A 722 -22.58 29.28 -10.31
CA VAL A 722 -21.39 29.84 -9.67
C VAL A 722 -21.82 30.86 -8.61
N TYR A 723 -21.92 30.38 -7.36
CA TYR A 723 -22.45 31.15 -6.22
C TYR A 723 -21.44 32.12 -5.60
N LEU A 724 -20.17 31.72 -5.55
CA LEU A 724 -19.10 32.47 -4.90
C LEU A 724 -18.63 33.69 -5.72
N PRO A 725 -18.00 34.69 -5.10
CA PRO A 725 -17.22 35.70 -5.81
C PRO A 725 -16.11 35.07 -6.66
N VAL A 726 -15.99 35.51 -7.92
CA VAL A 726 -14.91 35.09 -8.82
C VAL A 726 -14.25 36.34 -9.40
N VAL A 727 -12.92 36.38 -9.32
CA VAL A 727 -12.08 37.28 -10.12
C VAL A 727 -11.58 36.47 -11.31
N ASN A 728 -12.16 36.70 -12.48
CA ASN A 728 -11.87 35.97 -13.70
C ASN A 728 -10.73 36.64 -14.49
N SER A 729 -9.53 36.06 -14.46
CA SER A 729 -8.45 36.45 -15.37
C SER A 729 -8.33 35.54 -16.60
N GLY A 730 -9.10 34.46 -16.65
CA GLY A 730 -9.12 33.48 -17.74
C GLY A 730 -10.48 33.43 -18.44
N LEU A 731 -11.11 32.26 -18.43
CA LEU A 731 -12.35 32.00 -19.17
C LEU A 731 -13.50 31.51 -18.27
N ILE A 732 -14.67 32.14 -18.38
CA ILE A 732 -15.95 31.55 -17.94
C ILE A 732 -16.80 31.28 -19.19
N HIS A 733 -17.20 30.03 -19.43
CA HIS A 733 -17.76 29.62 -20.72
C HIS A 733 -19.01 28.74 -20.60
N ALA A 734 -20.17 29.26 -20.99
CA ALA A 734 -21.37 28.46 -21.24
C ALA A 734 -21.24 27.76 -22.60
N ASP A 735 -20.80 26.50 -22.61
CA ASP A 735 -20.52 25.72 -23.83
C ASP A 735 -21.40 24.45 -23.96
N ALA A 736 -22.29 24.19 -23.01
CA ALA A 736 -23.18 23.04 -23.00
C ALA A 736 -24.49 23.33 -23.78
N PRO A 737 -24.73 22.72 -24.96
CA PRO A 737 -25.86 23.07 -25.82
C PRO A 737 -27.23 22.94 -25.12
N GLY A 738 -28.04 23.98 -25.20
CA GLY A 738 -29.38 24.04 -24.60
C GLY A 738 -29.38 24.09 -23.07
N LYS A 739 -28.22 24.21 -22.42
CA LYS A 739 -28.09 24.22 -20.97
C LYS A 739 -27.55 25.55 -20.47
N ILE A 740 -27.87 25.89 -19.22
CA ILE A 740 -27.56 27.17 -18.62
C ILE A 740 -26.31 27.06 -17.72
N LEU A 741 -25.34 27.95 -17.94
CA LEU A 741 -24.39 28.34 -16.91
C LEU A 741 -24.85 29.66 -16.28
N GLU A 742 -25.12 29.63 -14.98
CA GLU A 742 -25.64 30.78 -14.24
C GLU A 742 -24.59 31.36 -13.29
N LEU A 743 -24.33 32.67 -13.41
CA LEU A 743 -23.58 33.46 -12.43
C LEU A 743 -24.57 34.14 -11.49
N ASN A 744 -24.57 33.77 -10.20
CA ASN A 744 -25.53 34.27 -9.22
C ASN A 744 -24.92 34.49 -7.82
N SER A 745 -25.77 35.00 -6.91
CA SER A 745 -25.60 35.25 -5.47
C SER A 745 -24.49 36.20 -5.03
N SER A 746 -23.32 36.17 -5.67
CA SER A 746 -22.20 37.05 -5.36
C SER A 746 -21.70 37.78 -6.60
N ASN A 747 -21.24 39.01 -6.41
CA ASN A 747 -20.64 39.81 -7.49
C ASN A 747 -19.41 39.13 -8.08
N LYS A 748 -19.18 39.38 -9.38
CA LYS A 748 -18.03 38.83 -10.13
C LYS A 748 -17.20 39.98 -10.70
N THR A 749 -15.90 39.78 -10.80
CA THR A 749 -14.99 40.69 -11.49
C THR A 749 -14.45 39.99 -12.73
N ASN A 750 -14.57 40.60 -13.90
CA ASN A 750 -14.08 40.06 -15.15
C ASN A 750 -12.88 40.86 -15.66
N HIS A 751 -11.71 40.23 -15.70
CA HIS A 751 -10.49 40.78 -16.30
C HIS A 751 -10.19 40.23 -17.70
N ALA A 752 -10.95 39.24 -18.15
CA ALA A 752 -10.75 38.56 -19.42
C ALA A 752 -12.11 38.24 -20.07
N VAL A 753 -12.46 36.97 -20.28
CA VAL A 753 -13.62 36.60 -21.09
C VAL A 753 -14.65 35.83 -20.27
N ILE A 754 -15.90 36.29 -20.32
CA ILE A 754 -17.08 35.49 -20.00
C ILE A 754 -17.83 35.28 -21.31
N GLN A 755 -18.15 34.04 -21.70
CA GLN A 755 -18.80 33.80 -22.99
C GLN A 755 -19.84 32.70 -23.03
N ALA A 756 -20.70 32.74 -24.04
CA ALA A 756 -21.61 31.66 -24.43
C ALA A 756 -21.40 31.29 -25.90
N THR A 757 -21.19 30.02 -26.22
CA THR A 757 -21.05 29.54 -27.60
C THR A 757 -21.64 28.14 -27.77
N GLY A 758 -21.75 27.66 -29.01
CA GLY A 758 -22.14 26.27 -29.28
C GLY A 758 -23.56 25.90 -28.81
N GLY A 759 -24.43 26.91 -28.64
CA GLY A 759 -25.78 26.73 -28.12
C GLY A 759 -25.88 26.71 -26.59
N GLY A 760 -24.78 26.93 -25.85
CA GLY A 760 -24.82 27.11 -24.40
C GLY A 760 -25.44 28.45 -24.01
N LEU A 761 -26.18 28.49 -22.90
CA LEU A 761 -26.90 29.67 -22.42
C LEU A 761 -26.17 30.29 -21.23
N LEU A 762 -25.81 31.58 -21.33
CA LEU A 762 -25.20 32.32 -20.24
C LEU A 762 -26.24 33.22 -19.56
N ARG A 763 -26.39 33.08 -18.24
CA ARG A 763 -27.30 33.90 -17.45
C ARG A 763 -26.61 34.53 -16.25
N ILE A 764 -26.77 35.84 -16.08
CA ILE A 764 -26.28 36.59 -14.93
C ILE A 764 -27.52 37.00 -14.12
N SER A 765 -27.57 36.64 -12.83
CA SER A 765 -28.79 36.78 -12.03
C SER A 765 -28.53 37.42 -10.67
N GLY A 766 -29.16 38.58 -10.42
CA GLY A 766 -29.17 39.24 -9.10
C GLY A 766 -27.82 39.77 -8.62
N ILE A 767 -26.84 39.95 -9.51
CA ILE A 767 -25.46 40.32 -9.16
C ILE A 767 -24.92 41.44 -10.03
N THR A 768 -23.85 42.08 -9.56
CA THR A 768 -23.00 42.96 -10.37
C THR A 768 -21.83 42.17 -10.97
N VAL A 769 -21.60 42.34 -12.26
CA VAL A 769 -20.34 41.94 -12.93
C VAL A 769 -19.56 43.20 -13.29
N THR A 770 -18.42 43.40 -12.64
CA THR A 770 -17.52 44.51 -12.93
C THR A 770 -16.44 44.07 -13.90
N GLN A 771 -16.35 44.69 -15.06
CA GLN A 771 -15.33 44.40 -16.06
C GLN A 771 -14.16 45.39 -15.93
N SER A 772 -12.92 44.92 -16.12
CA SER A 772 -11.81 45.83 -16.42
C SER A 772 -11.86 46.30 -17.86
N SER A 773 -10.92 47.17 -18.24
CA SER A 773 -10.71 47.62 -19.62
C SER A 773 -10.50 46.48 -20.63
N THR A 774 -10.01 45.33 -20.18
CA THR A 774 -9.81 44.10 -20.97
C THR A 774 -10.95 43.10 -20.84
N GLY A 775 -11.89 43.34 -19.92
CA GLY A 775 -13.02 42.45 -19.67
C GLY A 775 -14.05 42.54 -20.79
N VAL A 776 -14.41 41.40 -21.37
CA VAL A 776 -15.47 41.28 -22.38
C VAL A 776 -16.44 40.15 -22.02
N ILE A 777 -17.74 40.41 -22.21
CA ILE A 777 -18.78 39.37 -22.19
C ILE A 777 -19.18 39.07 -23.64
N LYS A 778 -19.08 37.83 -24.09
CA LYS A 778 -19.37 37.44 -25.48
C LYS A 778 -20.52 36.44 -25.57
N THR A 779 -21.32 36.52 -26.62
CA THR A 779 -22.29 35.48 -26.94
C THR A 779 -22.36 35.22 -28.44
N ALA A 780 -22.47 33.94 -28.82
CA ALA A 780 -22.54 33.51 -30.21
C ALA A 780 -23.67 32.50 -30.42
N GLY A 781 -24.72 32.91 -31.14
CA GLY A 781 -25.89 32.10 -31.48
C GLY A 781 -26.96 31.95 -30.40
N THR A 782 -26.73 32.49 -29.20
CA THR A 782 -27.70 32.50 -28.09
C THR A 782 -27.68 33.85 -27.38
N ASP A 783 -28.70 34.15 -26.58
CA ASP A 783 -28.73 35.39 -25.81
C ASP A 783 -27.93 35.31 -24.51
N LEU A 784 -27.22 36.39 -24.17
CA LEU A 784 -26.83 36.69 -22.80
C LEU A 784 -28.07 37.17 -22.04
N THR A 785 -28.49 36.46 -21.00
CA THR A 785 -29.61 36.91 -20.17
C THR A 785 -29.12 37.67 -18.93
N LEU A 786 -29.52 38.93 -18.80
CA LEU A 786 -29.35 39.74 -17.58
C LEU A 786 -30.66 39.75 -16.79
N ASN A 787 -30.69 39.01 -15.68
CA ASN A 787 -31.87 38.86 -14.82
C ASN A 787 -31.68 39.60 -13.50
N ASN A 788 -32.24 40.80 -13.35
CA ASN A 788 -32.00 41.67 -12.18
C ASN A 788 -30.49 41.90 -11.92
N ALA A 789 -29.72 42.09 -12.99
CA ALA A 789 -28.26 42.13 -12.95
C ALA A 789 -27.70 43.50 -13.34
N THR A 790 -26.50 43.81 -12.86
CA THR A 790 -25.75 45.02 -13.24
C THR A 790 -24.45 44.64 -13.94
N ILE A 791 -24.15 45.26 -15.08
CA ILE A 791 -22.84 45.19 -15.72
C ILE A 791 -22.18 46.56 -15.56
N SER A 792 -20.94 46.56 -15.06
CA SER A 792 -20.16 47.77 -14.86
C SER A 792 -18.89 47.74 -15.69
N GLY A 793 -18.76 48.64 -16.66
CA GLY A 793 -17.61 48.77 -17.56
C GLY A 793 -17.46 47.65 -18.59
N GLY A 794 -16.46 47.79 -19.46
CA GLY A 794 -16.10 46.82 -20.49
C GLY A 794 -17.07 46.76 -21.67
N THR A 795 -17.09 45.63 -22.38
CA THR A 795 -17.91 45.45 -23.59
C THR A 795 -18.76 44.18 -23.50
N ILE A 796 -19.95 44.22 -24.10
CA ILE A 796 -20.79 43.06 -24.40
C ILE A 796 -20.79 42.88 -25.93
N GLU A 797 -20.42 41.69 -26.43
CA GLU A 797 -20.40 41.38 -27.86
C GLU A 797 -21.33 40.21 -28.17
N ALA A 798 -22.31 40.40 -29.05
CA ALA A 798 -23.24 39.39 -29.48
C ALA A 798 -23.11 39.16 -30.99
N THR A 799 -22.97 37.89 -31.39
CA THR A 799 -22.75 37.49 -32.80
C THR A 799 -23.58 36.26 -33.15
N GLY A 800 -23.65 35.92 -34.45
CA GLY A 800 -24.23 34.65 -34.92
C GLY A 800 -25.71 34.45 -34.61
N GLY A 801 -26.48 35.52 -34.41
CA GLY A 801 -27.90 35.48 -34.05
C GLY A 801 -28.19 35.52 -32.54
N GLY A 802 -27.17 35.62 -31.69
CA GLY A 802 -27.34 35.94 -30.27
C GLY A 802 -27.49 37.44 -30.01
N GLY A 803 -28.04 37.79 -28.85
CA GLY A 803 -28.22 39.17 -28.38
C GLY A 803 -28.06 39.35 -26.86
N LEU A 804 -28.39 40.54 -26.39
CA LEU A 804 -28.54 40.87 -24.98
C LEU A 804 -30.03 40.79 -24.61
N ALA A 805 -30.43 39.86 -23.74
CA ALA A 805 -31.80 39.74 -23.24
C ALA A 805 -31.92 40.24 -21.80
N VAL A 806 -32.93 41.06 -21.52
CA VAL A 806 -33.27 41.51 -20.16
C VAL A 806 -34.38 40.64 -19.58
N SER A 807 -34.28 40.30 -18.30
CA SER A 807 -35.35 39.65 -17.54
C SER A 807 -35.58 40.42 -16.24
N GLY A 808 -36.76 41.01 -16.06
CA GLY A 808 -37.03 41.89 -14.92
C GLY A 808 -36.31 43.22 -15.11
N SER A 809 -35.20 43.44 -14.42
CA SER A 809 -34.37 44.65 -14.61
C SER A 809 -32.94 44.33 -14.99
N ALA A 810 -32.28 45.20 -15.76
CA ALA A 810 -30.85 45.17 -15.96
C ALA A 810 -30.27 46.59 -15.89
N THR A 811 -29.04 46.74 -15.40
CA THR A 811 -28.36 48.04 -15.34
C THR A 811 -27.00 47.97 -16.04
N LEU A 812 -26.72 48.92 -16.92
CA LEU A 812 -25.41 49.18 -17.51
C LEU A 812 -24.84 50.46 -16.89
N THR A 813 -23.62 50.39 -16.38
CA THR A 813 -22.96 51.52 -15.71
C THR A 813 -21.45 51.51 -15.96
N GLY A 814 -20.75 52.61 -15.68
CA GLY A 814 -19.29 52.63 -15.75
C GLY A 814 -18.71 52.49 -17.16
N GLY A 815 -19.49 52.80 -18.21
CA GLY A 815 -19.04 52.84 -19.59
C GLY A 815 -19.13 51.50 -20.32
N VAL A 816 -20.23 50.76 -20.16
CA VAL A 816 -20.50 49.54 -20.94
C VAL A 816 -20.90 49.89 -22.36
N ASN A 817 -20.24 49.31 -23.34
CA ASN A 817 -20.70 49.26 -24.73
C ASN A 817 -21.29 47.88 -25.04
N PHE A 818 -22.34 47.82 -25.87
CA PHE A 818 -22.95 46.54 -26.27
C PHE A 818 -23.15 46.45 -27.78
N PHE A 819 -22.65 45.40 -28.42
CA PHE A 819 -22.70 45.24 -29.87
C PHE A 819 -23.55 44.02 -30.23
N GLY A 820 -24.57 44.22 -31.06
CA GLY A 820 -25.56 43.20 -31.42
C GLY A 820 -26.95 43.48 -30.82
N PRO A 821 -27.98 42.73 -31.26
CA PRO A 821 -29.35 43.03 -30.89
C PRO A 821 -29.56 42.94 -29.38
N ALA A 822 -30.43 43.81 -28.85
CA ALA A 822 -30.83 43.79 -27.46
C ALA A 822 -32.36 43.70 -27.35
N HIS A 823 -32.83 42.84 -26.46
CA HIS A 823 -34.23 42.48 -26.31
C HIS A 823 -34.70 42.78 -24.89
N ILE A 824 -35.64 43.73 -24.78
CA ILE A 824 -36.33 44.02 -23.53
C ILE A 824 -37.76 43.49 -23.66
N PRO A 825 -38.09 42.34 -23.05
CA PRO A 825 -39.42 41.76 -23.14
C PRO A 825 -40.44 42.53 -22.29
N SER A 826 -41.72 42.30 -22.57
CA SER A 826 -42.86 42.93 -21.89
C SER A 826 -42.72 42.93 -20.37
N GLY A 827 -42.85 44.09 -19.73
CA GLY A 827 -42.78 44.26 -18.27
C GLY A 827 -41.36 44.34 -17.69
N SER A 828 -40.33 44.35 -18.53
CA SER A 828 -38.92 44.49 -18.12
C SER A 828 -38.36 45.88 -18.40
N PHE A 829 -37.22 46.22 -17.81
CA PHE A 829 -36.54 47.48 -18.11
C PHE A 829 -35.02 47.39 -18.09
N LEU A 830 -34.39 48.10 -19.02
CA LEU A 830 -32.95 48.33 -19.06
C LEU A 830 -32.65 49.72 -18.48
N VAL A 831 -31.71 49.82 -17.56
CA VAL A 831 -31.21 51.08 -17.02
C VAL A 831 -29.84 51.36 -17.63
N ILE A 832 -29.69 52.52 -18.26
CA ILE A 832 -28.42 53.07 -18.71
C ILE A 832 -28.03 54.16 -17.71
N ASN A 833 -27.02 53.90 -16.90
CA ASN A 833 -26.52 54.80 -15.87
C ASN A 833 -25.06 55.17 -16.15
N GLN A 834 -24.84 55.82 -17.29
CA GLN A 834 -23.52 56.19 -17.77
C GLN A 834 -23.61 57.35 -18.77
N PRO A 835 -22.57 58.20 -18.88
CA PRO A 835 -22.60 59.39 -19.72
C PRO A 835 -22.65 59.06 -21.21
N GLU A 836 -22.05 57.94 -21.64
CA GLU A 836 -21.98 57.53 -23.03
C GLU A 836 -22.20 56.02 -23.14
N THR A 837 -22.91 55.60 -24.19
CA THR A 837 -23.14 54.20 -24.55
C THR A 837 -23.03 54.07 -26.06
N LEU A 838 -22.01 53.35 -26.54
CA LEU A 838 -21.95 52.93 -27.93
C LEU A 838 -22.65 51.57 -28.06
N HIS A 839 -23.54 51.45 -29.03
CA HIS A 839 -24.16 50.17 -29.37
C HIS A 839 -24.25 49.91 -30.87
N SER A 840 -24.65 48.68 -31.22
CA SER A 840 -24.95 48.32 -32.62
C SER A 840 -26.06 47.29 -32.68
N GLY A 841 -26.72 47.18 -33.83
CA GLY A 841 -27.93 46.37 -33.97
C GLY A 841 -29.16 47.06 -33.38
N VAL A 842 -30.23 46.30 -33.16
CA VAL A 842 -31.52 46.84 -32.72
C VAL A 842 -31.73 46.60 -31.23
N LEU A 843 -31.83 47.68 -30.45
CA LEU A 843 -32.38 47.67 -29.10
C LEU A 843 -33.91 47.72 -29.18
N THR A 844 -34.55 46.55 -29.07
CA THR A 844 -36.01 46.43 -29.12
C THR A 844 -36.61 46.53 -27.72
N VAL A 845 -37.38 47.60 -27.50
CA VAL A 845 -38.20 47.78 -26.29
C VAL A 845 -39.57 47.17 -26.53
N ASN A 846 -39.96 46.22 -25.68
CA ASN A 846 -41.16 45.40 -25.80
C ASN A 846 -41.12 44.45 -27.01
N THR A 847 -40.20 43.49 -26.97
CA THR A 847 -39.91 42.58 -28.11
C THR A 847 -41.14 41.90 -28.71
N ALA A 848 -42.17 41.59 -27.91
CA ALA A 848 -43.38 40.92 -28.37
C ALA A 848 -44.63 41.82 -28.44
N ALA A 849 -44.47 43.15 -28.29
CA ALA A 849 -45.58 44.11 -28.20
C ALA A 849 -46.64 43.72 -27.14
N GLY A 850 -46.19 43.20 -26.00
CA GLY A 850 -47.07 42.79 -24.89
C GLY A 850 -47.63 43.99 -24.11
N ASP A 851 -48.54 43.72 -23.18
CA ASP A 851 -49.27 44.75 -22.43
C ASP A 851 -48.49 45.35 -21.24
N GLY A 852 -47.32 44.80 -20.92
CA GLY A 852 -46.51 45.27 -19.80
C GLY A 852 -45.76 46.55 -20.13
N ALA A 853 -45.69 47.47 -19.17
CA ALA A 853 -44.85 48.66 -19.26
C ALA A 853 -43.38 48.26 -19.40
N THR A 854 -42.76 48.60 -20.53
CA THR A 854 -41.41 48.15 -20.90
C THR A 854 -40.58 49.34 -21.32
N SER A 855 -39.34 49.44 -20.81
CA SER A 855 -38.58 50.68 -21.01
C SER A 855 -37.08 50.55 -21.02
N THR A 856 -36.44 51.49 -21.71
CA THR A 856 -35.05 51.86 -21.45
C THR A 856 -35.01 53.17 -20.67
N ARG A 857 -34.35 53.17 -19.52
CA ARG A 857 -34.30 54.29 -18.58
C ARG A 857 -32.89 54.84 -18.49
N PHE A 858 -32.73 56.14 -18.67
CA PHE A 858 -31.47 56.85 -18.53
C PHE A 858 -31.44 57.53 -17.17
N SER A 859 -30.60 57.04 -16.26
CA SER A 859 -30.55 57.55 -14.87
C SER A 859 -29.75 58.84 -14.71
N THR A 860 -28.96 59.20 -15.72
CA THR A 860 -28.12 60.39 -15.79
C THR A 860 -28.28 61.02 -17.17
N ALA A 861 -27.74 62.23 -17.37
CA ALA A 861 -27.51 62.74 -18.71
C ALA A 861 -26.63 61.73 -19.48
N SER A 862 -27.09 61.32 -20.66
CA SER A 862 -26.51 60.20 -21.41
C SER A 862 -26.56 60.45 -22.90
N ARG A 863 -25.50 60.09 -23.62
CA ARG A 863 -25.48 59.93 -25.07
C ARG A 863 -25.55 58.45 -25.43
N ILE A 864 -26.43 58.07 -26.34
CA ILE A 864 -26.48 56.73 -26.96
C ILE A 864 -26.32 56.88 -28.48
N ASP A 865 -25.47 56.06 -29.09
CA ASP A 865 -25.10 56.21 -30.51
C ASP A 865 -24.72 54.85 -31.15
N GLY A 866 -24.72 54.80 -32.48
CA GLY A 866 -24.16 53.71 -33.30
C GLY A 866 -25.14 52.61 -33.73
N GLY A 867 -26.38 52.60 -33.26
CA GLY A 867 -27.35 51.55 -33.55
C GLY A 867 -28.78 52.05 -33.77
N GLU A 868 -29.74 51.17 -33.52
CA GLU A 868 -31.16 51.45 -33.67
C GLU A 868 -31.91 51.16 -32.36
N ILE A 869 -32.78 52.07 -31.94
CA ILE A 869 -33.77 51.84 -30.89
C ILE A 869 -35.14 51.67 -31.52
N LEU A 870 -35.73 50.49 -31.35
CA LEU A 870 -37.09 50.18 -31.77
C LEU A 870 -38.03 50.19 -30.56
N LEU A 871 -38.95 51.15 -30.51
CA LEU A 871 -40.09 51.11 -29.60
C LEU A 871 -41.21 50.28 -30.23
N ASN A 872 -41.54 49.13 -29.65
CA ASN A 872 -42.56 48.22 -30.18
C ASN A 872 -43.76 48.13 -29.23
N ALA A 873 -44.43 49.27 -28.99
CA ALA A 873 -45.58 49.30 -28.11
C ALA A 873 -46.77 48.51 -28.69
N ASN A 874 -47.60 47.95 -27.81
CA ASN A 874 -48.96 47.57 -28.17
C ASN A 874 -49.69 48.81 -28.69
N ALA A 875 -50.29 48.72 -29.89
CA ALA A 875 -50.97 49.83 -30.55
C ALA A 875 -52.09 50.49 -29.72
N GLY A 876 -52.72 49.73 -28.81
CA GLY A 876 -53.72 50.27 -27.89
C GLY A 876 -53.15 51.08 -26.71
N ASN A 877 -51.86 50.95 -26.42
CA ASN A 877 -51.21 51.61 -25.28
C ASN A 877 -49.71 51.88 -25.51
N LEU A 878 -49.37 53.14 -25.81
CA LEU A 878 -47.99 53.57 -26.06
C LEU A 878 -47.06 53.51 -24.84
N ASP A 879 -47.60 53.37 -23.61
CA ASP A 879 -46.77 53.17 -22.40
C ASP A 879 -46.20 51.75 -22.29
N THR A 880 -46.55 50.86 -23.21
CA THR A 880 -46.00 49.50 -23.22
C THR A 880 -44.59 49.44 -23.83
N ALA A 881 -44.14 50.47 -24.56
CA ALA A 881 -42.74 50.64 -24.97
C ALA A 881 -42.32 52.12 -24.92
N TYR A 882 -41.36 52.45 -24.07
CA TYR A 882 -40.93 53.85 -23.91
C TYR A 882 -39.46 54.03 -23.54
N LEU A 883 -38.92 55.20 -23.88
CA LEU A 883 -37.66 55.72 -23.33
C LEU A 883 -37.94 56.68 -22.20
N GLN A 884 -37.10 56.69 -21.17
CA GLN A 884 -37.27 57.58 -20.02
C GLN A 884 -35.95 58.21 -19.59
N ALA A 885 -35.81 59.51 -19.78
CA ALA A 885 -34.79 60.33 -19.16
C ALA A 885 -35.21 60.66 -17.72
N MET A 886 -34.59 59.99 -16.75
CA MET A 886 -34.89 60.18 -15.32
C MET A 886 -34.27 61.46 -14.78
N SER A 887 -33.11 61.88 -15.31
CA SER A 887 -32.38 63.07 -14.91
C SER A 887 -31.47 63.52 -16.05
N GLY A 888 -31.45 64.83 -16.35
CA GLY A 888 -30.62 65.39 -17.42
C GLY A 888 -31.14 65.13 -18.83
N LEU A 889 -30.38 65.61 -19.81
CA LEU A 889 -30.66 65.46 -21.25
C LEU A 889 -30.22 64.08 -21.74
N VAL A 890 -31.06 63.41 -22.53
CA VAL A 890 -30.66 62.23 -23.30
C VAL A 890 -30.39 62.63 -24.74
N THR A 891 -29.20 62.32 -25.24
CA THR A 891 -28.78 62.62 -26.61
C THR A 891 -28.74 61.33 -27.43
N LEU A 892 -29.55 61.27 -28.49
CA LEU A 892 -29.44 60.27 -29.55
C LEU A 892 -28.41 60.76 -30.56
N GLY A 893 -27.35 59.99 -30.77
CA GLY A 893 -26.22 60.40 -31.58
C GLY A 893 -26.47 60.36 -33.08
N GLY A 894 -25.50 60.85 -33.87
CA GLY A 894 -25.67 61.05 -35.31
C GLY A 894 -25.69 59.75 -36.11
N GLN A 895 -25.35 58.61 -35.50
CA GLN A 895 -25.47 57.28 -36.09
C GLN A 895 -26.60 56.47 -35.43
N GLU A 896 -27.39 57.10 -34.57
CA GLU A 896 -28.53 56.47 -33.91
C GLU A 896 -29.79 56.58 -34.78
N THR A 897 -30.62 55.55 -34.78
CA THR A 897 -31.98 55.60 -35.34
C THR A 897 -32.99 55.30 -34.25
N LEU A 898 -33.85 56.25 -33.92
CA LEU A 898 -35.03 56.02 -33.10
C LEU A 898 -36.23 55.74 -34.00
N ARG A 899 -36.84 54.57 -33.85
CA ARG A 899 -38.04 54.22 -34.62
C ARG A 899 -39.12 53.51 -33.83
N GLY A 900 -40.25 53.30 -34.47
CA GLY A 900 -41.34 52.50 -33.92
C GLY A 900 -42.56 53.30 -33.44
N LEU A 901 -43.24 52.70 -32.48
CA LEU A 901 -44.46 53.16 -31.84
C LEU A 901 -44.22 53.19 -30.33
N GLY A 902 -44.30 54.35 -29.70
CA GLY A 902 -44.04 54.46 -28.26
C GLY A 902 -43.90 55.89 -27.74
N ARG A 903 -43.42 56.00 -26.50
CA ARG A 903 -43.29 57.26 -25.76
C ARG A 903 -41.86 57.59 -25.37
N LEU A 904 -41.59 58.88 -25.25
CA LEU A 904 -40.33 59.44 -24.75
C LEU A 904 -40.65 60.34 -23.55
N TYR A 905 -40.20 59.95 -22.37
CA TYR A 905 -40.40 60.70 -21.13
C TYR A 905 -39.13 61.47 -20.74
N GLY A 906 -39.22 62.79 -20.63
CA GLY A 906 -38.09 63.68 -20.30
C GLY A 906 -37.42 64.30 -21.53
N PRO A 907 -36.41 65.17 -21.36
CA PRO A 907 -35.83 65.94 -22.47
C PRO A 907 -34.90 65.09 -23.33
N PHE A 908 -35.09 65.15 -24.66
CA PHE A 908 -34.25 64.46 -25.64
C PHE A 908 -33.70 65.42 -26.70
N ALA A 909 -32.45 65.22 -27.08
CA ALA A 909 -31.85 65.80 -28.28
C ALA A 909 -31.52 64.67 -29.26
N ASN A 910 -31.97 64.77 -30.51
CA ASN A 910 -31.67 63.81 -31.56
C ASN A 910 -30.80 64.44 -32.64
N HIS A 911 -29.67 63.80 -32.93
CA HIS A 911 -28.77 64.13 -34.03
C HIS A 911 -28.79 63.08 -35.15
N GLY A 912 -29.50 61.96 -34.95
CA GLY A 912 -29.62 60.86 -35.89
C GLY A 912 -31.00 60.83 -36.57
N ALA A 913 -31.44 59.64 -36.97
CA ALA A 913 -32.73 59.46 -37.64
C ALA A 913 -33.88 59.24 -36.63
N THR A 914 -35.02 59.88 -36.86
CA THR A 914 -36.30 59.59 -36.22
C THR A 914 -37.23 59.02 -37.29
N SER A 915 -37.64 57.76 -37.19
CA SER A 915 -38.52 57.10 -38.16
C SER A 915 -39.70 56.46 -37.41
N PRO A 916 -40.81 57.18 -37.14
CA PRO A 916 -41.96 56.56 -36.49
C PRO A 916 -42.43 55.36 -37.34
N GLY A 917 -42.44 54.15 -36.81
CA GLY A 917 -42.75 52.96 -37.60
C GLY A 917 -41.96 51.73 -37.17
N VAL A 918 -42.64 50.59 -36.94
CA VAL A 918 -42.00 49.39 -36.39
C VAL A 918 -41.14 48.65 -37.42
N ASN A 919 -41.39 48.88 -38.71
CA ASN A 919 -40.63 48.40 -39.85
C ASN A 919 -40.61 49.52 -40.92
N PRO A 920 -39.64 49.57 -41.84
CA PRO A 920 -39.66 50.54 -42.93
C PRO A 920 -40.99 50.45 -43.71
N GLY A 921 -41.66 51.59 -43.95
CA GLY A 921 -42.96 51.66 -44.61
C GLY A 921 -44.17 51.40 -43.69
N ALA A 922 -43.95 51.01 -42.44
CA ALA A 922 -45.03 50.74 -41.48
C ALA A 922 -45.36 52.00 -40.68
N ILE A 923 -46.64 52.37 -40.67
CA ILE A 923 -47.07 53.59 -39.99
C ILE A 923 -46.86 53.52 -38.48
N GLY A 924 -46.16 54.52 -37.93
CA GLY A 924 -45.89 54.64 -36.51
C GLY A 924 -46.20 56.00 -35.92
N ARG A 925 -45.99 56.07 -34.60
CA ARG A 925 -46.23 57.28 -33.82
C ARG A 925 -45.30 57.33 -32.62
N LEU A 926 -44.54 58.40 -32.51
CA LEU A 926 -43.70 58.69 -31.35
C LEU A 926 -44.29 59.87 -30.58
N GLU A 927 -44.55 59.66 -29.29
CA GLU A 927 -45.05 60.70 -28.38
C GLU A 927 -43.93 61.19 -27.45
N CYS A 928 -43.48 62.43 -27.66
CA CYS A 928 -42.52 63.14 -26.82
C CYS A 928 -43.25 63.86 -25.68
N MET A 929 -43.09 63.36 -24.46
CA MET A 929 -43.79 63.85 -23.27
C MET A 929 -43.08 65.03 -22.59
N SER A 930 -42.00 65.52 -23.19
CA SER A 930 -41.25 66.73 -22.81
C SER A 930 -40.57 67.32 -24.05
N SER A 931 -39.57 68.19 -23.89
CA SER A 931 -38.85 68.81 -25.00
C SER A 931 -38.10 67.77 -25.84
N PHE A 932 -38.34 67.80 -27.16
CA PHE A 932 -37.59 67.00 -28.14
C PHE A 932 -36.95 67.94 -29.17
N THR A 933 -35.63 67.91 -29.27
CA THR A 933 -34.85 68.80 -30.14
C THR A 933 -34.16 67.99 -31.22
N MET A 934 -34.46 68.28 -32.49
CA MET A 934 -33.73 67.74 -33.63
C MET A 934 -32.58 68.69 -34.00
N GLY A 935 -31.36 68.17 -34.09
CA GLY A 935 -30.18 68.93 -34.53
C GLY A 935 -30.17 69.18 -36.05
N ASP A 936 -29.23 70.01 -36.51
CA ASP A 936 -29.06 70.34 -37.94
C ASP A 936 -28.61 69.14 -38.80
N ASP A 937 -28.12 68.08 -38.15
CA ASP A 937 -27.69 66.81 -38.72
C ASP A 937 -28.76 65.70 -38.63
N ALA A 938 -29.86 65.95 -37.91
CA ALA A 938 -30.91 64.97 -37.70
C ALA A 938 -31.74 64.73 -38.97
N VAL A 939 -32.39 63.57 -39.06
CA VAL A 939 -33.33 63.22 -40.13
C VAL A 939 -34.67 62.84 -39.52
N LEU A 940 -35.76 63.47 -39.93
CA LEU A 940 -37.12 62.96 -39.68
C LEU A 940 -37.56 62.16 -40.90
N GLU A 941 -37.83 60.87 -40.74
CA GLU A 941 -38.39 60.01 -41.79
C GLU A 941 -39.89 59.83 -41.55
N ILE A 942 -40.68 60.05 -42.59
CA ILE A 942 -42.14 59.99 -42.57
C ILE A 942 -42.62 59.13 -43.74
N ASP A 943 -43.31 58.03 -43.42
CA ASP A 943 -44.09 57.23 -44.34
C ASP A 943 -45.53 57.76 -44.40
N VAL A 944 -46.06 57.93 -45.62
CA VAL A 944 -47.42 58.41 -45.89
C VAL A 944 -48.19 57.38 -46.71
N GLY A 945 -49.21 56.77 -46.12
CA GLY A 945 -50.04 55.72 -46.73
C GLY A 945 -51.54 56.01 -46.77
N GLY A 946 -51.95 57.24 -46.45
CA GLY A 946 -53.35 57.70 -46.46
C GLY A 946 -53.55 58.95 -45.59
N VAL A 947 -54.73 59.58 -45.68
CA VAL A 947 -55.02 60.87 -45.00
C VAL A 947 -55.38 60.76 -43.51
N SER A 948 -55.76 59.58 -43.01
CA SER A 948 -56.11 59.46 -41.59
C SER A 948 -54.85 59.49 -40.73
N PRO A 949 -54.87 60.03 -39.49
CA PRO A 949 -53.68 60.07 -38.64
C PRO A 949 -53.08 58.70 -38.29
N SER A 950 -53.80 57.59 -38.51
CA SER A 950 -53.27 56.23 -38.37
C SER A 950 -52.63 55.67 -39.65
N GLN A 951 -52.57 56.47 -40.72
CA GLN A 951 -52.11 56.08 -42.06
C GLN A 951 -50.86 56.86 -42.51
N PHE A 952 -50.33 57.75 -41.66
CA PHE A 952 -49.05 58.41 -41.88
C PHE A 952 -48.29 58.55 -40.56
N ASP A 953 -46.98 58.64 -40.64
CA ASP A 953 -46.11 58.75 -39.47
C ASP A 953 -46.26 60.06 -38.73
N ARG A 954 -46.16 59.99 -37.40
CA ARG A 954 -46.34 61.17 -36.55
C ARG A 954 -45.33 61.26 -35.43
N LEU A 955 -44.74 62.44 -35.30
CA LEU A 955 -44.00 62.87 -34.13
C LEU A 955 -44.85 63.87 -33.32
N VAL A 956 -45.27 63.49 -32.12
CA VAL A 956 -46.24 64.26 -31.32
C VAL A 956 -45.58 64.72 -30.02
N GLY A 957 -45.55 66.02 -29.76
CA GLY A 957 -45.00 66.61 -28.54
C GLY A 957 -46.08 67.08 -27.57
N SER A 958 -45.88 66.88 -26.27
CA SER A 958 -46.74 67.44 -25.21
C SER A 958 -46.32 68.83 -24.75
N THR A 959 -45.08 69.25 -25.07
CA THR A 959 -44.54 70.57 -24.74
C THR A 959 -43.94 71.24 -25.97
N SER A 960 -42.64 71.11 -26.21
CA SER A 960 -41.94 71.74 -27.32
C SER A 960 -41.23 70.73 -28.21
N ILE A 961 -41.41 70.85 -29.53
CA ILE A 961 -40.58 70.17 -30.53
C ILE A 961 -39.79 71.23 -31.30
N HIS A 962 -38.47 71.10 -31.33
CA HIS A 962 -37.61 71.85 -32.24
C HIS A 962 -37.27 70.95 -33.43
N VAL A 963 -37.58 71.41 -34.65
CA VAL A 963 -37.23 70.72 -35.90
C VAL A 963 -35.99 71.37 -36.52
N GLY A 964 -35.10 70.54 -37.03
CA GLY A 964 -33.82 70.90 -37.64
C GLY A 964 -33.37 69.76 -38.55
N GLY A 965 -32.41 70.04 -39.43
CA GLY A 965 -31.83 69.04 -40.32
C GLY A 965 -32.72 68.66 -41.50
N THR A 966 -32.86 67.37 -41.80
CA THR A 966 -33.52 66.87 -43.01
C THR A 966 -34.91 66.32 -42.72
N ILE A 967 -35.89 66.66 -43.54
CA ILE A 967 -37.16 65.92 -43.63
C ILE A 967 -37.10 64.96 -44.82
N ARG A 968 -37.38 63.69 -44.56
CA ARG A 968 -37.53 62.63 -45.55
C ARG A 968 -38.96 62.12 -45.57
N ALA A 969 -39.68 62.35 -46.68
CA ALA A 969 -41.06 61.89 -46.83
C ALA A 969 -41.18 60.89 -47.99
N ARG A 970 -41.83 59.75 -47.75
CA ARG A 970 -42.04 58.68 -48.73
C ARG A 970 -43.48 58.21 -48.74
N LEU A 971 -43.98 57.86 -49.92
CA LEU A 971 -45.26 57.19 -50.06
C LEU A 971 -45.10 55.69 -49.75
N THR A 972 -46.06 55.14 -49.02
CA THR A 972 -46.14 53.71 -48.71
C THR A 972 -47.52 53.15 -49.06
N ASN A 973 -47.68 51.83 -49.00
CA ASN A 973 -48.94 51.13 -49.24
C ASN A 973 -49.58 51.40 -50.62
N GLY A 974 -48.80 51.85 -51.61
CA GLY A 974 -49.30 52.22 -52.95
C GLY A 974 -50.22 53.45 -52.94
N TYR A 975 -50.14 54.27 -51.90
CA TYR A 975 -50.91 55.50 -51.78
C TYR A 975 -50.38 56.57 -52.73
N GLU A 976 -51.27 57.18 -53.50
CA GLU A 976 -50.98 58.37 -54.32
C GLU A 976 -51.82 59.53 -53.76
N PRO A 977 -51.20 60.57 -53.18
CA PRO A 977 -51.91 61.71 -52.62
C PRO A 977 -52.66 62.50 -53.69
N ILE A 978 -53.81 63.06 -53.32
CA ILE A 978 -54.54 64.03 -54.14
C ILE A 978 -54.13 65.44 -53.68
N GLY A 979 -54.01 66.38 -54.62
CA GLY A 979 -53.72 67.78 -54.31
C GLY A 979 -54.72 68.34 -53.28
N GLY A 980 -54.20 69.06 -52.28
CA GLY A 980 -54.99 69.56 -51.15
C GLY A 980 -54.98 68.67 -49.91
N GLU A 981 -54.53 67.41 -49.99
CA GLU A 981 -54.46 66.54 -48.82
C GLU A 981 -53.33 66.98 -47.87
N THR A 982 -53.62 67.00 -46.57
CA THR A 982 -52.68 67.50 -45.55
C THR A 982 -52.33 66.44 -44.51
N PHE A 983 -51.07 66.41 -44.09
CA PHE A 983 -50.55 65.45 -43.12
C PHE A 983 -49.82 66.19 -42.00
N ASP A 984 -50.40 66.19 -40.80
CA ASP A 984 -49.81 66.81 -39.60
C ASP A 984 -48.72 65.89 -39.02
N ILE A 985 -47.53 65.92 -39.63
CA ILE A 985 -46.41 65.00 -39.34
C ILE A 985 -45.67 65.32 -38.04
N VAL A 986 -45.66 66.59 -37.63
CA VAL A 986 -45.17 67.04 -36.32
C VAL A 986 -46.24 67.88 -35.66
N THR A 987 -46.64 67.56 -34.43
CA THR A 987 -47.62 68.37 -33.68
C THR A 987 -47.16 68.57 -32.24
N ALA A 988 -47.08 69.81 -31.74
CA ALA A 988 -46.74 70.13 -30.36
C ALA A 988 -47.31 71.50 -29.93
N PRO A 989 -47.55 71.76 -28.63
CA PRO A 989 -47.95 73.09 -28.16
C PRO A 989 -46.99 74.23 -28.56
N SER A 990 -45.69 73.96 -28.64
CA SER A 990 -44.68 74.89 -29.16
C SER A 990 -43.78 74.19 -30.18
N ARG A 991 -43.86 74.58 -31.45
CA ARG A 991 -42.98 74.07 -32.52
C ARG A 991 -42.05 75.19 -32.98
N THR A 992 -40.74 74.98 -32.84
CA THR A 992 -39.69 75.93 -33.26
C THR A 992 -38.75 75.30 -34.31
N GLY A 993 -37.93 76.13 -34.96
CA GLY A 993 -36.98 75.68 -35.98
C GLY A 993 -37.60 75.38 -37.36
N PHE A 994 -36.75 75.04 -38.31
CA PHE A 994 -37.08 74.71 -39.70
C PHE A 994 -36.21 73.53 -40.15
N PHE A 995 -36.72 72.66 -41.03
CA PHE A 995 -35.85 71.73 -41.74
C PHE A 995 -35.02 72.52 -42.76
N THR A 996 -33.76 72.15 -42.85
CA THR A 996 -32.74 72.75 -43.75
C THR A 996 -32.67 71.99 -45.06
N TYR A 997 -32.92 70.68 -45.05
CA TYR A 997 -32.83 69.84 -46.25
C TYR A 997 -34.13 69.06 -46.45
N PHE A 998 -34.51 68.87 -47.71
CA PHE A 998 -35.77 68.25 -48.09
C PHE A 998 -35.50 67.06 -49.02
N ASP A 999 -35.65 65.87 -48.47
CA ASP A 999 -35.58 64.61 -49.21
C ASP A 999 -37.01 64.08 -49.40
N ILE A 1000 -37.78 64.72 -50.27
CA ILE A 1000 -39.20 64.45 -50.48
C ILE A 1000 -39.39 63.70 -51.80
N GLU A 1001 -40.33 62.76 -51.84
CA GLU A 1001 -40.70 62.09 -53.09
C GLU A 1001 -41.10 63.11 -54.18
N GLN A 1002 -40.61 62.92 -55.41
CA GLN A 1002 -40.76 63.87 -56.51
C GLN A 1002 -41.61 63.31 -57.65
N TYR A 1003 -42.21 64.20 -58.44
CA TYR A 1003 -42.78 63.88 -59.75
C TYR A 1003 -41.68 63.69 -60.81
N PRO A 1004 -41.97 62.99 -61.93
CA PRO A 1004 -41.10 63.00 -63.10
C PRO A 1004 -40.82 64.46 -63.53
N GLY A 1005 -39.57 64.89 -63.45
CA GLY A 1005 -39.18 66.29 -63.73
C GLY A 1005 -38.66 67.09 -62.53
N GLY A 1006 -38.63 66.51 -61.32
CA GLY A 1006 -37.90 67.07 -60.17
C GLY A 1006 -38.79 67.72 -59.09
N ALA A 1007 -40.00 68.15 -59.44
CA ALA A 1007 -40.90 68.82 -58.51
C ALA A 1007 -41.30 67.91 -57.33
N LYS A 1008 -41.12 68.39 -56.09
CA LYS A 1008 -41.51 67.68 -54.86
C LYS A 1008 -43.03 67.47 -54.78
N LYS A 1009 -43.48 66.27 -54.41
CA LYS A 1009 -44.90 65.92 -54.24
C LYS A 1009 -45.56 66.57 -53.01
N PHE A 1010 -44.77 67.02 -52.05
CA PHE A 1010 -45.25 67.68 -50.85
C PHE A 1010 -44.57 69.03 -50.63
N ALA A 1011 -45.37 70.06 -50.34
CA ALA A 1011 -44.88 71.30 -49.75
C ALA A 1011 -44.83 71.17 -48.22
N VAL A 1012 -43.77 71.67 -47.59
CA VAL A 1012 -43.62 71.60 -46.12
C VAL A 1012 -44.10 72.90 -45.48
N LYS A 1013 -45.28 72.88 -44.89
CA LYS A 1013 -45.89 74.05 -44.23
C LYS A 1013 -45.52 74.10 -42.75
N TYR A 1014 -45.01 75.26 -42.33
CA TYR A 1014 -44.64 75.54 -40.95
C TYR A 1014 -45.73 76.36 -40.26
N LEU A 1015 -46.64 75.73 -39.51
CA LEU A 1015 -47.75 76.39 -38.80
C LEU A 1015 -47.50 76.48 -37.28
N PRO A 1016 -48.19 77.38 -36.55
CA PRO A 1016 -48.12 77.40 -35.08
C PRO A 1016 -48.42 76.01 -34.50
N GLY A 1017 -47.42 75.44 -33.81
CA GLY A 1017 -47.54 74.13 -33.17
C GLY A 1017 -47.50 72.91 -34.10
N LYS A 1018 -47.27 73.05 -35.41
CA LYS A 1018 -47.12 71.87 -36.29
C LYS A 1018 -46.28 72.08 -37.55
N VAL A 1019 -45.67 71.00 -38.02
CA VAL A 1019 -45.18 70.85 -39.39
C VAL A 1019 -46.21 70.00 -40.14
N GLN A 1020 -46.67 70.50 -41.28
CA GLN A 1020 -47.67 69.84 -42.11
C GLN A 1020 -47.10 69.62 -43.51
N LEU A 1021 -47.25 68.40 -44.04
CA LEU A 1021 -47.05 68.16 -45.47
C LEU A 1021 -48.35 68.49 -46.20
N LEU A 1022 -48.28 69.27 -47.27
CA LEU A 1022 -49.40 69.49 -48.19
C LEU A 1022 -49.10 68.79 -49.51
N ALA A 1023 -49.95 67.84 -49.89
CA ALA A 1023 -49.87 67.17 -51.17
C ALA A 1023 -50.16 68.12 -52.33
N ARG A 1024 -49.34 68.04 -53.37
CA ARG A 1024 -49.54 68.67 -54.67
C ARG A 1024 -50.15 67.65 -55.62
N GLY A 1025 -51.20 67.98 -56.36
CA GLY A 1025 -51.90 67.06 -57.25
C GLY A 1025 -51.12 66.69 -58.52
N CYS A 1026 -50.19 67.56 -58.93
CA CYS A 1026 -49.17 67.29 -59.94
C CYS A 1026 -48.00 68.26 -59.74
N SER A 1027 -47.00 68.23 -60.62
CA SER A 1027 -45.87 69.15 -60.53
C SER A 1027 -46.28 70.63 -60.58
N ALA A 1028 -47.33 70.97 -61.34
CA ALA A 1028 -47.76 72.35 -61.55
C ALA A 1028 -48.71 72.93 -60.47
N ASP A 1029 -49.34 72.08 -59.64
CA ASP A 1029 -50.17 72.47 -58.49
C ASP A 1029 -49.26 72.87 -57.33
N PHE A 1030 -48.62 74.04 -57.47
CA PHE A 1030 -47.55 74.50 -56.60
C PHE A 1030 -48.06 74.91 -55.21
N ASP A 1031 -49.23 75.53 -55.14
CA ASP A 1031 -49.84 75.98 -53.89
C ASP A 1031 -50.54 74.84 -53.13
N GLY A 1032 -50.77 73.73 -53.84
CA GLY A 1032 -51.35 72.48 -53.37
C GLY A 1032 -52.86 72.58 -53.15
N SER A 1033 -53.57 73.42 -53.91
CA SER A 1033 -55.03 73.57 -53.85
C SER A 1033 -55.80 72.42 -54.50
N GLY A 1034 -55.11 71.61 -55.31
CA GLY A 1034 -55.71 70.53 -56.10
C GLY A 1034 -56.18 70.96 -57.51
N PHE A 1035 -55.92 72.21 -57.90
CA PHE A 1035 -56.16 72.74 -59.24
C PHE A 1035 -54.90 73.46 -59.72
N VAL A 1036 -54.70 73.54 -61.05
CA VAL A 1036 -53.61 74.35 -61.65
C VAL A 1036 -54.22 75.64 -62.17
N ASP A 1037 -54.00 76.76 -61.47
CA ASP A 1037 -54.49 78.08 -61.85
C ASP A 1037 -53.49 79.22 -61.51
N THR A 1038 -53.91 80.47 -61.67
CA THR A 1038 -53.00 81.61 -61.46
C THR A 1038 -52.43 81.68 -60.05
N ASP A 1039 -53.07 81.09 -59.06
CA ASP A 1039 -52.62 81.10 -57.67
C ASP A 1039 -51.36 80.21 -57.50
N ASP A 1040 -51.23 79.12 -58.27
CA ASP A 1040 -50.00 78.31 -58.33
C ASP A 1040 -48.84 79.09 -58.92
N TYR A 1041 -49.13 79.88 -59.97
CA TYR A 1041 -48.12 80.69 -60.62
C TYR A 1041 -47.61 81.78 -59.67
N ASP A 1042 -48.52 82.47 -58.99
CA ASP A 1042 -48.18 83.48 -57.99
C ASP A 1042 -47.41 82.86 -56.82
N ALA A 1043 -47.81 81.68 -56.36
CA ALA A 1043 -47.14 80.96 -55.28
C ALA A 1043 -45.72 80.50 -55.69
N PHE A 1044 -45.54 80.00 -56.91
CA PHE A 1044 -44.22 79.65 -57.43
C PHE A 1044 -43.33 80.87 -57.56
N VAL A 1045 -43.80 81.95 -58.20
CA VAL A 1045 -43.01 83.18 -58.37
C VAL A 1045 -42.60 83.74 -57.00
N TYR A 1046 -43.51 83.72 -56.03
CA TYR A 1046 -43.20 84.13 -54.67
C TYR A 1046 -42.10 83.27 -54.03
N ALA A 1047 -42.19 81.94 -54.14
CA ALA A 1047 -41.17 81.04 -53.64
C ALA A 1047 -39.82 81.22 -54.37
N PHE A 1048 -39.87 81.43 -55.68
CA PHE A 1048 -38.73 81.66 -56.56
C PHE A 1048 -37.98 82.95 -56.20
N GLU A 1049 -38.69 84.06 -56.01
CA GLU A 1049 -38.11 85.35 -55.61
C GLU A 1049 -37.48 85.31 -54.22
N LEU A 1050 -38.04 84.48 -53.33
CA LEU A 1050 -37.46 84.24 -52.01
C LEU A 1050 -36.27 83.27 -52.04
N GLY A 1051 -35.99 82.63 -53.18
CA GLY A 1051 -35.00 81.57 -53.30
C GLY A 1051 -35.31 80.38 -52.40
N GLY A 1052 -36.60 80.08 -52.18
CA GLY A 1052 -37.02 78.98 -51.32
C GLY A 1052 -36.82 77.62 -51.98
N ASP A 1053 -36.43 76.61 -51.20
CA ASP A 1053 -36.19 75.24 -51.66
C ASP A 1053 -37.38 74.57 -52.39
N ASP A 1054 -38.60 75.07 -52.20
CA ASP A 1054 -39.78 74.57 -52.93
C ASP A 1054 -39.81 75.06 -54.38
N ALA A 1055 -39.01 76.08 -54.74
CA ALA A 1055 -38.88 76.66 -56.07
C ALA A 1055 -37.72 76.07 -56.90
N ASP A 1056 -36.89 75.17 -56.32
CA ASP A 1056 -36.00 74.27 -57.07
C ASP A 1056 -36.89 73.20 -57.72
N PHE A 1057 -37.49 73.58 -58.83
CA PHE A 1057 -38.55 72.86 -59.50
C PHE A 1057 -38.03 71.71 -60.35
N ASP A 1058 -36.85 71.88 -60.95
CA ASP A 1058 -36.22 70.85 -61.77
C ASP A 1058 -35.37 69.87 -60.93
N GLY A 1059 -35.15 70.19 -59.65
CA GLY A 1059 -34.44 69.35 -58.69
C GLY A 1059 -32.92 69.37 -58.87
N SER A 1060 -32.37 70.41 -59.50
CA SER A 1060 -30.94 70.60 -59.69
C SER A 1060 -30.19 70.92 -58.40
N GLY A 1061 -30.90 71.33 -57.35
CA GLY A 1061 -30.33 71.73 -56.06
C GLY A 1061 -30.03 73.22 -55.94
N PHE A 1062 -30.40 74.03 -56.94
CA PHE A 1062 -30.26 75.48 -56.94
C PHE A 1062 -31.51 76.12 -57.53
N VAL A 1063 -32.00 77.20 -56.92
CA VAL A 1063 -33.11 77.98 -57.49
C VAL A 1063 -32.57 78.97 -58.51
N ASP A 1064 -32.79 78.72 -59.80
CA ASP A 1064 -32.38 79.57 -60.91
C ASP A 1064 -33.39 79.61 -62.08
N THR A 1065 -33.04 80.31 -63.16
CA THR A 1065 -33.97 80.52 -64.28
C THR A 1065 -34.41 79.23 -64.99
N ASP A 1066 -33.68 78.14 -64.83
CA ASP A 1066 -34.05 76.83 -65.37
C ASP A 1066 -35.22 76.24 -64.56
N ASP A 1067 -35.30 76.46 -63.25
CA ASP A 1067 -36.49 76.13 -62.44
C ASP A 1067 -37.71 76.92 -62.86
N PHE A 1068 -37.54 78.22 -63.09
CA PHE A 1068 -38.62 79.07 -63.56
C PHE A 1068 -39.15 78.56 -64.91
N THR A 1069 -38.25 78.18 -65.81
CA THR A 1069 -38.60 77.61 -67.11
C THR A 1069 -39.30 76.26 -66.94
N ALA A 1070 -38.79 75.39 -66.08
CA ALA A 1070 -39.35 74.07 -65.80
C ALA A 1070 -40.76 74.19 -65.20
N PHE A 1071 -40.97 75.12 -64.25
CA PHE A 1071 -42.27 75.40 -63.68
C PHE A 1071 -43.25 75.93 -64.73
N VAL A 1072 -42.87 76.95 -65.52
CA VAL A 1072 -43.75 77.51 -66.56
C VAL A 1072 -44.16 76.44 -67.58
N LEU A 1073 -43.24 75.55 -67.97
CA LEU A 1073 -43.54 74.43 -68.86
C LEU A 1073 -44.53 73.44 -68.23
N ALA A 1074 -44.34 73.09 -66.96
CA ALA A 1074 -45.28 72.25 -66.22
C ALA A 1074 -46.65 72.93 -66.07
N PHE A 1075 -46.66 74.22 -65.73
CA PHE A 1075 -47.87 75.03 -65.58
C PHE A 1075 -48.70 75.11 -66.86
N MET A 1076 -48.05 75.30 -68.01
CA MET A 1076 -48.71 75.27 -69.32
C MET A 1076 -49.21 73.88 -69.73
N ALA A 1077 -48.55 72.81 -69.25
CA ALA A 1077 -48.95 71.44 -69.53
C ALA A 1077 -50.14 70.97 -68.69
N GLY A 1078 -50.32 71.55 -67.49
CA GLY A 1078 -51.34 71.16 -66.52
C GLY A 1078 -50.97 69.89 -65.72
N CYS A 1079 -51.94 69.38 -64.97
CA CYS A 1079 -51.96 68.00 -64.47
C CYS A 1079 -52.59 67.06 -65.54
#